data_AF-K6U237-F1
#
_entry.id   AF-K6U237-F1
#
_cell.length_a   1.000
_cell.length_b   1.000
_cell.length_c   1.000
_cell.angle_alpha   90.00
_cell.angle_beta   90.00
_cell.angle_gamma   90.00
#
_symmetry.space_group_name_H-M   'P 1'
#
loop_
_entity.id
_entity.type
_entity.pdbx_description
1 polymer ?
#
loop_
_entity_poly.entity_id
_entity_poly.type
_entity_poly.pdbx_seq_one_letter_code
_entity_poly.pdbx_strand_id
1 'polypeptide(L)'
;MKETPFAVILLVFFVFLGVLYGVVLLEDNQTSIKEGTNDILNQFQSPNNQSGTNLAQNEVNTTQELQNNTNISQNQSNISQNNANSTNSMDNLQTNNTTKTANYTVKTIIGQETALRDGVKLISDIWLPQNEGKYPVIMIRTPYGRNATYTNYTDMGEYFASQGYVFMVQDVRGKGDSPGNFNFLFQEGQDGYDSIEWAANQSWSNGKVGMMGSSYMGADQWLAAREKPPHLVCIAPTSATGRYMEEIPSIGGVFYMGWALPWTLANNGNTTDFNTQNLNWTPIFNHRPLSTADEVTGTQVPLYRQFLEHQTMDDYWKRIQFTESDFTSINLPTLTTCGWFDTGQSGALFYWDSLNKNSTSGDQYLIIGPWINNGTFEPEAQTSQIGDLPVPGAQSDVLATHLAFFDYYLKNSTSSMVNLSGNNSNSNISSNNSHGNLSDSTNSTSQLNLPRATVYITGLSKWINLTSYPPEEMNITPLYLNSRGQANTLNGNGFLEWNFTSSIAANNSNNSALNSTSSLNSTAVSDSYTYDPSNPRPVTSGSFAVNSNSTENRSDVLVYTTAPLEEPVMIIGPVEVDLYATSDAKDTDFVARILDVYPNGTAINLGPYEFGGSIRARFRQGFDKEVLLEPGKIEKYRIELYDMGHVFLPGHSIRLEISSSAYPLLQPNSNTGNPIATDTQQQVAHQTIYHDTEHPSSVLLPIIPSNSSIYKGLLGYYL
;
A
#
# COMPACT_ATOMS: atom_id res chain seq x y z
N MET A 1 49.75 -7.09 18.01
CA MET A 1 50.53 -7.07 16.75
C MET A 1 49.67 -7.73 15.69
N LYS A 2 49.28 -7.14 14.56
CA LYS A 2 49.37 -5.77 13.98
C LYS A 2 48.18 -5.63 12.99
N GLU A 3 47.54 -4.50 12.72
CA GLU A 3 47.51 -3.17 13.36
C GLU A 3 46.24 -2.38 12.90
N THR A 4 45.99 -1.20 13.46
CA THR A 4 44.82 -0.32 13.21
C THR A 4 44.97 0.55 11.94
N PRO A 5 43.91 1.18 11.36
CA PRO A 5 43.04 2.17 12.04
C PRO A 5 41.51 2.05 11.81
N PHE A 6 40.76 2.52 12.81
CA PHE A 6 39.36 2.94 12.64
C PHE A 6 39.28 4.22 11.78
N ALA A 7 38.22 4.36 10.99
CA ALA A 7 37.77 5.64 10.44
C ALA A 7 36.43 6.02 11.08
N VAL A 8 36.36 7.20 11.70
CA VAL A 8 35.12 7.75 12.25
C VAL A 8 34.38 8.51 11.14
N ILE A 9 33.22 8.02 10.72
CA ILE A 9 32.28 8.77 9.90
C ILE A 9 31.22 9.37 10.82
N LEU A 10 31.23 10.69 10.95
CA LEU A 10 30.28 11.46 11.73
C LEU A 10 29.05 11.71 10.86
N LEU A 11 28.05 10.85 10.98
CA LEU A 11 26.86 10.87 10.11
C LEU A 11 25.86 11.91 10.63
N VAL A 12 25.55 12.90 9.79
CA VAL A 12 24.68 14.03 10.12
C VAL A 12 23.22 13.58 10.13
N PHE A 13 22.53 13.76 11.26
CA PHE A 13 21.08 13.63 11.32
C PHE A 13 20.41 14.78 10.56
N PHE A 14 19.67 14.45 9.50
CA PHE A 14 18.58 15.27 8.98
C PHE A 14 17.26 14.54 9.22
N VAL A 15 16.22 15.30 9.59
CA VAL A 15 14.92 14.79 9.98
C VAL A 15 14.01 14.71 8.75
N PHE A 16 13.37 13.56 8.55
CA PHE A 16 12.18 13.40 7.71
C PHE A 16 11.13 12.57 8.46
N LEU A 17 9.85 12.86 8.23
CA LEU A 17 8.72 12.22 8.90
C LEU A 17 8.07 11.17 7.99
N GLY A 18 7.51 10.12 8.60
CA GLY A 18 6.53 9.23 7.98
C GLY A 18 6.90 7.75 8.04
N VAL A 19 6.02 6.95 8.65
CA VAL A 19 6.08 5.47 8.78
C VAL A 19 7.19 4.97 9.75
N LEU A 20 6.99 3.76 10.28
CA LEU A 20 7.67 3.19 11.46
C LEU A 20 9.19 2.99 11.28
N TYR A 21 9.93 3.22 12.37
CA TYR A 21 11.22 2.63 12.64
C TYR A 21 11.33 2.25 14.13
N GLY A 22 11.79 1.02 14.43
CA GLY A 22 12.32 0.70 15.76
C GLY A 22 11.86 -0.58 16.45
N VAL A 23 12.24 -1.76 15.93
CA VAL A 23 12.55 -2.92 16.78
C VAL A 23 13.85 -3.54 16.29
N VAL A 24 14.91 -3.46 17.10
CA VAL A 24 16.11 -4.30 16.95
C VAL A 24 16.06 -5.34 18.07
N LEU A 25 16.11 -6.62 17.68
CA LEU A 25 16.21 -7.71 18.65
C LEU A 25 17.59 -7.69 19.31
N LEU A 26 17.61 -7.65 20.64
CA LEU A 26 18.77 -8.03 21.43
C LEU A 26 18.50 -9.43 21.99
N GLU A 27 19.37 -10.38 21.66
CA GLU A 27 19.31 -11.74 22.18
C GLU A 27 19.81 -11.78 23.62
N ASP A 28 18.94 -12.15 24.57
CA ASP A 28 19.32 -12.45 25.94
C ASP A 28 19.61 -13.94 26.09
N ASN A 29 20.80 -14.34 26.56
CA ASN A 29 21.07 -15.75 26.87
C ASN A 29 22.15 -15.99 27.96
N GLN A 30 21.73 -16.73 28.99
CA GLN A 30 22.52 -17.59 29.91
C GLN A 30 23.51 -16.98 30.93
N THR A 31 22.93 -16.56 32.06
CA THR A 31 23.19 -17.14 33.40
C THR A 31 24.62 -17.31 33.97
N SER A 32 24.85 -16.55 35.07
CA SER A 32 25.24 -17.05 36.42
C SER A 32 26.71 -17.00 36.93
N ILE A 33 26.85 -16.49 38.17
CA ILE A 33 27.90 -16.79 39.20
C ILE A 33 29.31 -16.19 38.88
N LYS A 34 30.05 -15.49 39.77
CA LYS A 34 30.18 -15.53 41.25
C LYS A 34 30.70 -14.20 41.86
N GLU A 35 30.67 -14.08 43.21
CA GLU A 35 31.48 -13.22 44.14
C GLU A 35 32.26 -12.01 43.55
N GLY A 36 31.95 -10.75 43.91
CA GLY A 36 32.26 -10.09 45.21
C GLY A 36 33.11 -8.82 44.93
N THR A 37 33.11 -7.70 45.65
CA THR A 37 33.20 -7.50 47.12
C THR A 37 32.95 -6.01 47.43
N ASN A 38 32.11 -5.69 48.44
CA ASN A 38 32.09 -4.44 49.26
C ASN A 38 31.91 -3.04 48.57
N ASP A 39 31.35 -1.99 49.21
CA ASP A 39 30.80 -1.87 50.57
C ASP A 39 29.74 -0.75 50.76
N ILE A 40 28.97 -0.89 51.85
CA ILE A 40 28.37 0.16 52.71
C ILE A 40 27.25 1.10 52.17
N LEU A 41 26.02 0.80 52.62
CA LEU A 41 24.87 1.63 53.10
C LEU A 41 24.36 2.83 52.25
N ASN A 42 23.04 3.03 52.03
CA ASN A 42 21.88 3.17 52.96
C ASN A 42 21.93 4.48 53.81
N GLN A 43 20.83 5.23 54.07
CA GLN A 43 19.40 5.09 53.70
C GLN A 43 18.61 6.39 54.06
N PHE A 44 17.29 6.41 53.76
CA PHE A 44 16.24 7.34 54.23
C PHE A 44 16.34 8.81 53.78
N GLN A 45 15.42 9.37 52.98
CA GLN A 45 13.96 9.61 53.15
C GLN A 45 13.59 10.89 53.94
N SER A 46 13.38 11.99 53.19
CA SER A 46 12.16 12.85 53.25
C SER A 46 11.83 13.63 54.55
N PRO A 47 10.79 14.50 54.54
CA PRO A 47 10.70 15.73 53.74
C PRO A 47 10.23 16.97 54.54
N ASN A 48 10.38 18.18 53.98
CA ASN A 48 9.57 19.39 54.25
C ASN A 48 9.94 20.49 53.22
N ASN A 49 9.01 21.24 52.61
CA ASN A 49 8.30 22.44 53.13
C ASN A 49 9.23 23.59 53.55
N GLN A 50 8.96 24.88 53.24
CA GLN A 50 7.96 25.49 52.33
C GLN A 50 8.31 26.98 52.17
N SER A 51 7.96 27.63 51.05
CA SER A 51 8.03 29.10 50.81
C SER A 51 9.42 29.79 50.93
N GLY A 52 9.67 30.97 50.34
CA GLY A 52 8.92 31.69 49.32
C GLY A 52 8.97 33.22 49.46
N THR A 53 9.44 33.92 48.42
CA THR A 53 9.38 35.40 48.25
C THR A 53 10.25 36.22 49.25
N ASN A 54 10.63 37.49 49.04
CA ASN A 54 10.46 38.43 47.92
C ASN A 54 11.45 39.64 48.02
N LEU A 55 11.58 40.45 46.94
CA LEU A 55 12.05 41.87 46.94
C LEU A 55 13.53 42.11 47.38
N ALA A 56 14.21 43.24 47.12
CA ALA A 56 14.13 44.35 46.14
C ALA A 56 15.58 44.94 46.03
N GLN A 57 16.13 45.27 44.86
CA GLN A 57 16.01 46.53 44.08
C GLN A 57 16.77 47.75 44.71
N ASN A 58 17.19 48.69 43.84
CA ASN A 58 17.90 49.96 44.08
C ASN A 58 19.45 49.86 44.28
N GLU A 59 20.30 50.80 43.83
CA GLU A 59 20.20 51.99 42.94
C GLU A 59 21.64 52.39 42.46
N VAL A 60 21.91 52.67 41.16
CA VAL A 60 22.08 54.00 40.50
C VAL A 60 23.54 54.42 40.14
N ASN A 61 23.76 54.64 38.82
CA ASN A 61 24.58 55.65 38.08
C ASN A 61 26.06 55.95 38.44
N THR A 62 26.97 56.41 37.55
CA THR A 62 27.18 56.42 36.06
C THR A 62 28.72 56.76 35.87
N THR A 63 29.36 57.36 34.84
CA THR A 63 29.04 58.01 33.54
C THR A 63 30.33 58.18 32.69
N GLN A 64 30.24 58.11 31.35
CA GLN A 64 31.09 58.83 30.35
C GLN A 64 32.64 58.58 30.30
N GLU A 65 33.38 58.75 29.18
CA GLU A 65 33.10 58.68 27.72
C GLU A 65 34.42 58.69 26.87
N LEU A 66 34.30 58.53 25.54
CA LEU A 66 35.18 59.04 24.44
C LEU A 66 36.63 58.50 24.17
N GLN A 67 36.73 57.76 23.04
CA GLN A 67 37.56 57.99 21.82
C GLN A 67 39.12 57.93 21.77
N ASN A 68 39.60 57.11 20.82
CA ASN A 68 40.64 57.31 19.77
C ASN A 68 42.07 57.80 20.15
N ASN A 69 43.14 57.10 19.73
CA ASN A 69 43.68 57.28 18.36
C ASN A 69 44.65 56.19 17.83
N THR A 70 44.61 56.03 16.51
CA THR A 70 45.63 55.68 15.48
C THR A 70 47.14 55.69 15.86
N ASN A 71 48.08 55.01 15.15
CA ASN A 71 48.12 53.96 14.11
C ASN A 71 49.60 53.57 13.86
N ILE A 72 49.89 52.39 13.26
CA ILE A 72 50.73 52.22 12.05
C ILE A 72 50.97 50.72 11.70
N SER A 73 50.89 50.45 10.40
CA SER A 73 51.09 49.23 9.58
C SER A 73 52.26 48.27 9.97
N GLN A 74 52.31 46.99 9.53
CA GLN A 74 52.15 46.50 8.14
C GLN A 74 51.61 45.06 7.97
N ASN A 75 51.22 44.77 6.70
CA ASN A 75 50.81 43.50 6.07
C ASN A 75 49.49 42.89 6.59
N GLN A 76 48.37 42.94 5.85
CA GLN A 76 48.06 42.28 4.56
C GLN A 76 48.03 40.74 4.69
N SER A 77 46.95 40.03 4.31
CA SER A 77 45.65 40.41 3.71
C SER A 77 44.57 39.39 4.13
N ASN A 78 43.35 39.74 4.55
CA ASN A 78 42.26 40.41 3.82
C ASN A 78 41.90 39.69 2.49
N ILE A 79 40.62 39.55 2.11
CA ILE A 79 39.47 40.43 2.39
C ILE A 79 38.29 39.67 3.02
N SER A 80 37.73 40.22 4.09
CA SER A 80 36.33 39.99 4.50
C SER A 80 35.49 41.20 4.07
N GLN A 81 34.49 41.01 3.22
CA GLN A 81 33.53 42.06 2.84
C GLN A 81 32.14 41.44 2.57
N ASN A 82 31.12 42.30 2.59
CA ASN A 82 29.73 42.04 2.18
C ASN A 82 28.87 41.17 3.12
N ASN A 83 28.89 41.48 4.42
CA ASN A 83 27.74 41.22 5.29
C ASN A 83 26.69 42.34 5.09
N ALA A 84 26.07 42.38 3.90
CA ALA A 84 25.00 43.32 3.54
C ALA A 84 24.29 42.88 2.24
N ASN A 85 23.45 41.83 2.30
CA ASN A 85 22.31 41.54 1.40
C ASN A 85 21.74 40.14 1.72
N SER A 86 20.95 40.01 2.80
CA SER A 86 20.19 38.80 3.11
C SER A 86 18.76 38.85 2.56
N THR A 87 18.64 39.05 1.25
CA THR A 87 17.40 38.87 0.47
C THR A 87 17.73 38.09 -0.80
N ASN A 88 16.77 37.30 -1.28
CA ASN A 88 16.86 36.47 -2.49
C ASN A 88 17.89 35.32 -2.43
N SER A 89 17.48 34.19 -1.83
CA SER A 89 17.95 32.85 -2.21
C SER A 89 16.81 31.82 -2.33
N MET A 90 15.60 32.30 -2.65
CA MET A 90 14.54 31.48 -3.26
C MET A 90 14.70 31.55 -4.78
N ASP A 91 15.70 30.85 -5.32
CA ASP A 91 15.90 30.67 -6.76
C ASP A 91 16.94 29.54 -6.97
N ASN A 92 16.47 28.28 -6.93
CA ASN A 92 17.07 27.09 -7.58
C ASN A 92 16.31 25.78 -7.20
N LEU A 93 14.98 25.80 -7.32
CA LEU A 93 14.16 24.59 -7.46
C LEU A 93 13.25 24.75 -8.67
N GLN A 94 13.86 24.89 -9.86
CA GLN A 94 13.14 24.67 -11.11
C GLN A 94 12.99 23.16 -11.34
N THR A 95 11.99 22.57 -10.68
CA THR A 95 11.40 21.33 -11.16
C THR A 95 10.79 21.58 -12.54
N ASN A 96 10.90 20.61 -13.45
CA ASN A 96 10.31 20.71 -14.79
C ASN A 96 8.80 20.41 -14.76
N ASN A 97 8.06 21.07 -13.88
CA ASN A 97 6.60 21.11 -13.97
C ASN A 97 6.25 21.69 -15.33
N THR A 98 5.40 21.00 -16.10
CA THR A 98 4.84 21.56 -17.33
C THR A 98 3.72 22.52 -16.97
N THR A 99 4.11 23.67 -16.40
CA THR A 99 3.23 24.68 -15.80
C THR A 99 2.29 25.29 -16.84
N LYS A 100 1.17 24.60 -17.08
CA LYS A 100 0.01 25.06 -17.85
C LYS A 100 -0.43 26.39 -17.26
N THR A 101 -0.20 27.48 -18.00
CA THR A 101 -0.24 28.86 -17.51
C THR A 101 -1.48 29.11 -16.66
N ALA A 102 -1.31 29.70 -15.47
CA ALA A 102 -2.42 30.01 -14.58
C ALA A 102 -3.42 30.95 -15.30
N ASN A 103 -4.66 30.50 -15.45
CA ASN A 103 -5.69 31.20 -16.23
C ASN A 103 -6.55 32.13 -15.36
N TYR A 104 -6.59 31.89 -14.05
CA TYR A 104 -7.40 32.63 -13.08
C TYR A 104 -6.62 32.90 -11.79
N THR A 105 -6.85 34.08 -11.19
CA THR A 105 -6.51 34.34 -9.79
C THR A 105 -7.47 33.57 -8.88
N VAL A 106 -6.96 33.00 -7.80
CA VAL A 106 -7.73 32.16 -6.87
C VAL A 106 -8.24 32.98 -5.68
N LYS A 107 -9.46 32.68 -5.24
CA LYS A 107 -10.07 33.09 -3.98
C LYS A 107 -10.25 31.85 -3.12
N THR A 108 -10.04 31.96 -1.82
CA THR A 108 -10.36 30.90 -0.84
C THR A 108 -11.53 31.33 0.06
N ILE A 109 -12.36 30.36 0.46
CA ILE A 109 -13.39 30.47 1.49
C ILE A 109 -13.11 29.36 2.50
N ILE A 110 -12.92 29.74 3.77
CA ILE A 110 -12.59 28.81 4.85
C ILE A 110 -13.82 28.56 5.72
N GLY A 111 -14.07 27.30 6.10
CA GLY A 111 -15.13 26.94 7.04
C GLY A 111 -16.56 27.10 6.50
N GLN A 112 -16.76 26.86 5.20
CA GLN A 112 -18.07 26.90 4.56
C GLN A 112 -18.97 25.76 5.08
N GLU A 113 -20.15 26.11 5.59
CA GLU A 113 -21.17 25.15 6.02
C GLU A 113 -21.89 24.52 4.81
N THR A 114 -22.00 23.19 4.80
CA THR A 114 -22.76 22.35 3.85
C THR A 114 -23.89 21.66 4.62
N ALA A 115 -25.13 22.14 4.51
CA ALA A 115 -26.26 21.60 5.25
C ALA A 115 -26.85 20.34 4.57
N LEU A 116 -26.91 19.25 5.33
CA LEU A 116 -27.40 17.93 4.89
C LEU A 116 -28.90 17.72 5.17
N ARG A 117 -29.46 16.61 4.66
CA ARG A 117 -30.87 16.21 4.78
C ARG A 117 -31.39 16.13 6.23
N ASP A 118 -30.53 15.85 7.19
CA ASP A 118 -30.85 15.74 8.62
C ASP A 118 -30.57 17.03 9.42
N GLY A 119 -30.11 18.09 8.75
CA GLY A 119 -29.79 19.38 9.38
C GLY A 119 -28.39 19.45 10.01
N VAL A 120 -27.60 18.37 9.96
CA VAL A 120 -26.15 18.45 10.24
C VAL A 120 -25.49 19.31 9.16
N LYS A 121 -24.46 20.06 9.54
CA LYS A 121 -23.72 20.95 8.64
C LYS A 121 -22.26 20.49 8.58
N LEU A 122 -21.84 19.91 7.47
CA LEU A 122 -20.43 19.58 7.26
C LEU A 122 -19.64 20.84 6.93
N ILE A 123 -18.39 20.91 7.39
CA ILE A 123 -17.50 22.05 7.21
C ILE A 123 -16.56 21.78 6.04
N SER A 124 -16.30 22.80 5.23
CA SER A 124 -15.48 22.65 4.02
C SER A 124 -14.65 23.89 3.72
N ASP A 125 -13.47 23.69 3.14
CA ASP A 125 -12.67 24.75 2.55
C ASP A 125 -12.79 24.71 1.03
N ILE A 126 -12.88 25.89 0.41
CA ILE A 126 -13.20 26.04 -1.01
C ILE A 126 -12.25 27.03 -1.67
N TRP A 127 -11.57 26.57 -2.71
CA TRP A 127 -10.75 27.38 -3.61
C TRP A 127 -11.52 27.55 -4.93
N LEU A 128 -11.71 28.78 -5.40
CA LEU A 128 -12.48 29.07 -6.61
C LEU A 128 -11.88 30.27 -7.38
N PRO A 129 -12.18 30.42 -8.68
CA PRO A 129 -11.69 31.55 -9.47
C PRO A 129 -12.29 32.85 -8.93
N GLN A 130 -11.48 33.91 -8.86
CA GLN A 130 -11.93 35.23 -8.41
C GLN A 130 -12.84 35.92 -9.43
N ASN A 131 -12.76 35.54 -10.72
CA ASN A 131 -13.57 36.11 -11.79
C ASN A 131 -15.03 35.62 -11.72
N GLU A 132 -15.99 36.52 -11.97
CA GLU A 132 -17.40 36.15 -12.07
C GLU A 132 -17.61 35.07 -13.15
N GLY A 133 -18.32 34.00 -12.78
CA GLY A 133 -18.55 32.85 -13.64
C GLY A 133 -19.25 31.71 -12.92
N LYS A 134 -19.49 30.62 -13.66
CA LYS A 134 -19.96 29.34 -13.14
C LYS A 134 -19.00 28.26 -13.57
N TYR A 135 -18.43 27.55 -12.60
CA TYR A 135 -17.33 26.60 -12.80
C TYR A 135 -17.75 25.19 -12.34
N PRO A 136 -17.18 24.13 -12.94
CA PRO A 136 -17.36 22.77 -12.42
C PRO A 136 -16.63 22.59 -11.08
N VAL A 137 -17.14 21.67 -10.27
CA VAL A 137 -16.61 21.38 -8.93
C VAL A 137 -15.77 20.10 -8.95
N ILE A 138 -14.64 20.11 -8.25
CA ILE A 138 -13.89 18.91 -7.85
C ILE A 138 -13.97 18.83 -6.32
N MET A 139 -14.42 17.69 -5.80
CA MET A 139 -14.62 17.48 -4.37
C MET A 139 -13.69 16.40 -3.81
N ILE A 140 -13.10 16.68 -2.65
CA ILE A 140 -12.53 15.68 -1.74
C ILE A 140 -13.36 15.69 -0.46
N ARG A 141 -13.71 14.51 0.05
CA ARG A 141 -14.30 14.33 1.38
C ARG A 141 -13.31 13.54 2.22
N THR A 142 -13.09 13.93 3.48
CA THR A 142 -11.96 13.41 4.27
C THR A 142 -12.29 13.21 5.75
N PRO A 143 -11.91 12.07 6.36
CA PRO A 143 -11.93 11.86 7.80
C PRO A 143 -10.64 12.34 8.49
N TYR A 144 -9.67 12.82 7.73
CA TYR A 144 -8.31 13.11 8.18
C TYR A 144 -8.08 14.58 8.57
N GLY A 145 -9.06 15.45 8.29
CA GLY A 145 -9.05 16.89 8.54
C GLY A 145 -8.65 17.70 7.31
N ARG A 146 -9.51 18.63 6.88
CA ARG A 146 -9.25 19.62 5.82
C ARG A 146 -8.01 20.50 6.05
N ASN A 147 -7.55 20.59 7.29
CA ASN A 147 -6.37 21.33 7.74
C ASN A 147 -5.14 20.42 8.00
N ALA A 148 -5.15 19.18 7.50
CA ALA A 148 -4.04 18.24 7.62
C ALA A 148 -2.72 18.80 7.07
N THR A 149 -1.68 18.87 7.91
CA THR A 149 -0.34 19.36 7.52
C THR A 149 0.46 18.39 6.64
N TYR A 150 -0.06 17.19 6.45
CA TYR A 150 0.52 16.06 5.70
C TYR A 150 -0.28 15.76 4.41
N THR A 151 -1.18 16.65 4.00
CA THR A 151 -1.91 16.55 2.74
C THR A 151 -2.12 17.96 2.20
N ASN A 152 -1.46 18.29 1.08
CA ASN A 152 -1.36 19.66 0.61
C ASN A 152 -2.60 20.13 -0.17
N TYR A 153 -3.75 20.18 0.53
CA TYR A 153 -5.03 20.63 -0.02
C TYR A 153 -4.97 22.08 -0.54
N THR A 154 -4.11 22.93 0.04
CA THR A 154 -3.92 24.31 -0.42
C THR A 154 -3.36 24.36 -1.83
N ASP A 155 -2.25 23.68 -2.11
CA ASP A 155 -1.62 23.74 -3.43
C ASP A 155 -2.46 22.98 -4.47
N MET A 156 -3.15 21.90 -4.09
CA MET A 156 -4.16 21.26 -4.95
C MET A 156 -5.32 22.22 -5.27
N GLY A 157 -5.81 22.96 -4.27
CA GLY A 157 -6.89 23.93 -4.41
C GLY A 157 -6.50 25.10 -5.32
N GLU A 158 -5.30 25.66 -5.13
CA GLU A 158 -4.76 26.70 -6.01
C GLU A 158 -4.51 26.17 -7.43
N TYR A 159 -3.95 24.96 -7.57
CA TYR A 159 -3.74 24.31 -8.86
C TYR A 159 -5.05 24.18 -9.64
N PHE A 160 -6.06 23.50 -9.10
CA PHE A 160 -7.33 23.30 -9.82
C PHE A 160 -8.11 24.62 -10.01
N ALA A 161 -8.13 25.51 -9.01
CA ALA A 161 -8.83 26.79 -9.15
C ALA A 161 -8.18 27.73 -10.19
N SER A 162 -6.84 27.74 -10.31
CA SER A 162 -6.12 28.49 -11.36
C SER A 162 -6.48 28.04 -12.78
N GLN A 163 -7.00 26.82 -12.93
CA GLN A 163 -7.45 26.22 -14.19
C GLN A 163 -8.96 26.35 -14.42
N GLY A 164 -9.69 27.04 -13.55
CA GLY A 164 -11.14 27.27 -13.69
C GLY A 164 -12.02 26.14 -13.15
N TYR A 165 -11.65 25.55 -12.02
CA TYR A 165 -12.52 24.71 -11.18
C TYR A 165 -12.89 25.43 -9.89
N VAL A 166 -13.97 25.00 -9.25
CA VAL A 166 -14.07 25.10 -7.79
C VAL A 166 -13.52 23.82 -7.19
N PHE A 167 -12.53 23.91 -6.30
CA PHE A 167 -12.00 22.79 -5.53
C PHE A 167 -12.51 22.87 -4.10
N MET A 168 -13.09 21.80 -3.58
CA MET A 168 -13.78 21.76 -2.29
C MET A 168 -13.29 20.56 -1.47
N VAL A 169 -12.74 20.83 -0.27
CA VAL A 169 -12.30 19.80 0.68
C VAL A 169 -13.21 19.84 1.90
N GLN A 170 -13.87 18.73 2.19
CA GLN A 170 -14.90 18.62 3.23
C GLN A 170 -14.48 17.64 4.34
N ASP A 171 -14.57 18.08 5.59
CA ASP A 171 -14.51 17.19 6.74
C ASP A 171 -15.78 16.31 6.78
N VAL A 172 -15.67 14.98 6.82
CA VAL A 172 -16.85 14.09 6.94
C VAL A 172 -17.50 14.19 8.32
N ARG A 173 -18.73 13.68 8.45
CA ARG A 173 -19.53 13.71 9.69
C ARG A 173 -18.73 13.16 10.89
N GLY A 174 -18.65 13.97 11.96
CA GLY A 174 -17.90 13.67 13.18
C GLY A 174 -16.36 13.75 13.07
N LYS A 175 -15.83 14.40 12.03
CA LYS A 175 -14.38 14.57 11.80
C LYS A 175 -14.01 16.03 11.57
N GLY A 176 -12.76 16.41 11.82
CA GLY A 176 -12.29 17.79 11.78
C GLY A 176 -13.23 18.72 12.56
N ASP A 177 -13.72 19.78 11.90
CA ASP A 177 -14.72 20.69 12.46
C ASP A 177 -16.19 20.27 12.16
N SER A 178 -16.41 19.20 11.40
CA SER A 178 -17.75 18.69 11.10
C SER A 178 -18.39 18.00 12.31
N PRO A 179 -19.57 18.45 12.78
CA PRO A 179 -20.28 17.86 13.89
C PRO A 179 -20.94 16.51 13.52
N GLY A 180 -21.51 15.86 14.54
CA GLY A 180 -22.12 14.53 14.43
C GLY A 180 -21.21 13.44 14.99
N ASN A 181 -21.59 12.18 14.75
CA ASN A 181 -20.82 11.01 15.15
C ASN A 181 -20.19 10.38 13.89
N PHE A 182 -18.90 10.06 13.95
CA PHE A 182 -18.21 9.37 12.86
C PHE A 182 -18.60 7.88 12.84
N ASN A 183 -19.10 7.40 11.71
CA ASN A 183 -19.44 6.00 11.46
C ASN A 183 -18.75 5.52 10.18
N PHE A 184 -17.68 4.74 10.33
CA PHE A 184 -16.73 4.35 9.29
C PHE A 184 -17.42 3.87 8.00
N LEU A 185 -17.32 4.65 6.93
CA LEU A 185 -17.91 4.43 5.60
C LEU A 185 -19.46 4.39 5.53
N PHE A 186 -20.18 3.89 6.54
CA PHE A 186 -21.64 3.69 6.51
C PHE A 186 -22.48 4.96 6.31
N GLN A 187 -21.94 6.13 6.63
CA GLN A 187 -22.59 7.44 6.44
C GLN A 187 -22.34 8.05 5.04
N GLU A 188 -21.27 7.62 4.36
CA GLU A 188 -20.63 8.46 3.35
C GLU A 188 -21.35 8.52 2.02
N GLY A 189 -22.19 7.52 1.70
CA GLY A 189 -23.04 7.59 0.51
C GLY A 189 -24.05 8.72 0.59
N GLN A 190 -24.79 8.80 1.70
CA GLN A 190 -25.86 9.79 1.86
C GLN A 190 -25.33 11.20 2.14
N ASP A 191 -24.29 11.31 2.96
CA ASP A 191 -23.60 12.59 3.20
C ASP A 191 -22.86 13.07 1.94
N GLY A 192 -22.32 12.14 1.14
CA GLY A 192 -21.72 12.43 -0.16
C GLY A 192 -22.74 12.95 -1.17
N TYR A 193 -23.88 12.27 -1.33
CA TYR A 193 -25.01 12.71 -2.16
C TYR A 193 -25.41 14.16 -1.81
N ASP A 194 -25.66 14.43 -0.53
CA ASP A 194 -26.12 15.75 -0.08
C ASP A 194 -25.08 16.85 -0.33
N SER A 195 -23.80 16.56 -0.11
CA SER A 195 -22.71 17.49 -0.38
C SER A 195 -22.52 17.77 -1.88
N ILE A 196 -22.64 16.75 -2.73
CA ILE A 196 -22.58 16.90 -4.19
C ILE A 196 -23.72 17.79 -4.68
N GLU A 197 -24.95 17.49 -4.26
CA GLU A 197 -26.14 18.26 -4.64
C GLU A 197 -26.09 19.69 -4.08
N TRP A 198 -25.59 19.88 -2.86
CA TRP A 198 -25.36 21.21 -2.30
C TRP A 198 -24.34 22.00 -3.14
N ALA A 199 -23.20 21.39 -3.50
CA ALA A 199 -22.14 22.04 -4.27
C ALA A 199 -22.57 22.36 -5.72
N ALA A 200 -23.36 21.49 -6.34
CA ALA A 200 -23.93 21.69 -7.67
C ALA A 200 -24.88 22.92 -7.74
N ASN A 201 -25.63 23.18 -6.66
CA ASN A 201 -26.62 24.26 -6.60
C ASN A 201 -26.06 25.63 -6.19
N GLN A 202 -24.75 25.75 -5.91
CA GLN A 202 -24.16 27.04 -5.53
C GLN A 202 -24.11 28.05 -6.68
N SER A 203 -24.11 29.34 -6.34
CA SER A 203 -24.11 30.43 -7.33
C SER A 203 -22.90 30.38 -8.27
N TRP A 204 -21.73 30.01 -7.74
CA TRP A 204 -20.46 29.81 -8.46
C TRP A 204 -20.35 28.49 -9.23
N SER A 205 -21.30 27.55 -9.06
CA SER A 205 -21.24 26.23 -9.69
C SER A 205 -21.94 26.19 -11.05
N ASN A 206 -21.41 25.42 -12.01
CA ASN A 206 -22.10 25.15 -13.28
C ASN A 206 -23.03 23.92 -13.22
N GLY A 207 -23.17 23.28 -12.06
CA GLY A 207 -23.99 22.08 -11.89
C GLY A 207 -23.30 20.76 -12.26
N LYS A 208 -22.00 20.77 -12.58
CA LYS A 208 -21.21 19.54 -12.73
C LYS A 208 -20.25 19.38 -11.55
N VAL A 209 -20.26 18.20 -10.93
CA VAL A 209 -19.34 17.80 -9.85
C VAL A 209 -18.55 16.57 -10.29
N GLY A 210 -17.26 16.54 -9.99
CA GLY A 210 -16.45 15.33 -9.95
C GLY A 210 -15.84 15.13 -8.56
N MET A 211 -15.42 13.92 -8.24
CA MET A 211 -14.71 13.61 -6.98
C MET A 211 -13.30 13.09 -7.24
N MET A 212 -12.40 13.30 -6.28
CA MET A 212 -11.09 12.65 -6.23
C MET A 212 -10.64 12.42 -4.77
N GLY A 213 -9.62 11.58 -4.58
CA GLY A 213 -9.06 11.30 -3.27
C GLY A 213 -8.47 9.89 -3.15
N SER A 214 -7.64 9.69 -2.12
CA SER A 214 -6.94 8.44 -1.83
C SER A 214 -7.53 7.68 -0.62
N SER A 215 -7.41 6.36 -0.62
CA SER A 215 -7.78 5.47 0.50
C SER A 215 -9.25 5.62 0.89
N TYR A 216 -9.58 6.09 2.11
CA TYR A 216 -10.97 6.39 2.51
C TYR A 216 -11.65 7.39 1.56
N MET A 217 -10.88 8.39 1.09
CA MET A 217 -11.33 9.43 0.14
C MET A 217 -11.38 8.91 -1.32
N GLY A 218 -10.99 7.64 -1.53
CA GLY A 218 -11.25 6.89 -2.75
C GLY A 218 -12.50 6.00 -2.62
N ALA A 219 -12.68 5.36 -1.45
CA ALA A 219 -13.82 4.50 -1.14
C ALA A 219 -15.15 5.29 -1.03
N ASP A 220 -15.13 6.49 -0.45
CA ASP A 220 -16.36 7.28 -0.30
C ASP A 220 -16.92 7.85 -1.61
N GLN A 221 -16.08 8.00 -2.64
CA GLN A 221 -16.53 8.32 -4.01
C GLN A 221 -17.47 7.25 -4.57
N TRP A 222 -17.15 5.98 -4.36
CA TRP A 222 -17.99 4.85 -4.77
C TRP A 222 -19.30 4.83 -4.00
N LEU A 223 -19.22 5.00 -2.68
CA LEU A 223 -20.39 5.02 -1.80
C LEU A 223 -21.35 6.17 -2.17
N ALA A 224 -20.82 7.35 -2.48
CA ALA A 224 -21.61 8.48 -3.00
C ALA A 224 -22.18 8.20 -4.41
N ALA A 225 -21.40 7.61 -5.31
CA ALA A 225 -21.86 7.22 -6.65
C ALA A 225 -23.01 6.20 -6.62
N ARG A 226 -23.05 5.29 -5.63
CA ARG A 226 -24.11 4.29 -5.45
C ARG A 226 -25.49 4.90 -5.22
N GLU A 227 -25.54 6.03 -4.52
CA GLU A 227 -26.77 6.82 -4.27
C GLU A 227 -27.24 7.64 -5.50
N LYS A 228 -26.44 7.66 -6.59
CA LYS A 228 -26.72 8.36 -7.87
C LYS A 228 -27.13 9.84 -7.75
N PRO A 229 -26.32 10.71 -7.10
CA PRO A 229 -26.55 12.16 -7.13
C PRO A 229 -26.48 12.69 -8.57
N PRO A 230 -27.55 13.34 -9.09
CA PRO A 230 -27.69 13.66 -10.52
C PRO A 230 -26.66 14.66 -11.05
N HIS A 231 -25.95 15.40 -10.19
CA HIS A 231 -24.89 16.32 -10.60
C HIS A 231 -23.46 15.72 -10.54
N LEU A 232 -23.29 14.46 -10.12
CA LEU A 232 -22.01 13.75 -10.20
C LEU A 232 -21.76 13.27 -11.63
N VAL A 233 -20.66 13.72 -12.24
CA VAL A 233 -20.34 13.50 -13.66
C VAL A 233 -19.22 12.49 -13.86
N CYS A 234 -18.27 12.38 -12.91
CA CYS A 234 -17.12 11.47 -12.99
C CYS A 234 -16.42 11.33 -11.63
N ILE A 235 -15.72 10.21 -11.40
CA ILE A 235 -14.95 9.96 -10.17
C ILE A 235 -13.49 9.59 -10.49
N ALA A 236 -12.59 9.91 -9.57
CA ALA A 236 -11.17 9.57 -9.65
C ALA A 236 -10.68 8.93 -8.33
N PRO A 237 -11.02 7.64 -8.09
CA PRO A 237 -10.64 6.91 -6.89
C PRO A 237 -9.18 6.44 -6.94
N THR A 238 -8.38 6.87 -5.96
CA THR A 238 -7.01 6.38 -5.74
C THR A 238 -6.97 5.42 -4.54
N SER A 239 -6.32 4.26 -4.67
CA SER A 239 -6.12 3.27 -3.59
C SER A 239 -7.39 2.94 -2.79
N ALA A 240 -8.54 2.90 -3.47
CA ALA A 240 -9.85 2.85 -2.85
C ALA A 240 -10.20 1.45 -2.33
N THR A 241 -10.53 1.32 -1.04
CA THR A 241 -10.96 0.04 -0.48
C THR A 241 -12.39 -0.32 -0.89
N GLY A 242 -12.64 -1.61 -1.11
CA GLY A 242 -13.89 -2.11 -1.70
C GLY A 242 -14.20 -3.59 -1.49
N ARG A 243 -13.24 -4.40 -1.04
CA ARG A 243 -13.50 -5.76 -0.55
C ARG A 243 -13.63 -5.72 0.98
N TYR A 244 -14.70 -5.10 1.46
CA TYR A 244 -14.87 -4.86 2.89
C TYR A 244 -14.87 -6.19 3.67
N MET A 245 -14.37 -6.15 4.91
CA MET A 245 -13.97 -7.30 5.70
C MET A 245 -12.76 -8.08 5.15
N GLU A 246 -12.72 -8.43 3.85
CA GLU A 246 -11.65 -9.24 3.22
C GLU A 246 -10.31 -8.51 3.01
N GLU A 247 -10.36 -7.19 2.87
CA GLU A 247 -9.23 -6.24 2.69
C GLU A 247 -8.97 -5.40 3.96
N ILE A 248 -10.05 -4.97 4.61
CA ILE A 248 -10.05 -4.27 5.91
C ILE A 248 -11.31 -4.66 6.68
N PRO A 249 -11.22 -5.09 7.97
CA PRO A 249 -10.07 -5.05 8.86
C PRO A 249 -9.28 -6.37 8.91
N SER A 250 -9.52 -7.29 7.98
CA SER A 250 -8.79 -8.55 7.84
C SER A 250 -8.20 -8.66 6.43
N ILE A 251 -7.22 -9.54 6.23
CA ILE A 251 -6.59 -9.86 4.95
C ILE A 251 -6.67 -11.36 4.73
N GLY A 252 -7.50 -11.80 3.78
CA GLY A 252 -7.84 -13.22 3.61
C GLY A 252 -8.43 -13.84 4.89
N GLY A 253 -9.18 -13.04 5.65
CA GLY A 253 -9.76 -13.42 6.95
C GLY A 253 -8.75 -13.49 8.11
N VAL A 254 -7.46 -13.20 7.89
CA VAL A 254 -6.49 -12.98 8.97
C VAL A 254 -6.61 -11.54 9.46
N PHE A 255 -6.90 -11.32 10.75
CA PHE A 255 -7.11 -9.97 11.27
C PHE A 255 -5.87 -9.08 11.10
N TYR A 256 -6.03 -7.93 10.44
CA TYR A 256 -4.95 -7.03 10.04
C TYR A 256 -4.55 -6.11 11.20
N MET A 257 -4.02 -6.72 12.25
CA MET A 257 -3.67 -6.10 13.54
C MET A 257 -2.77 -4.86 13.41
N GLY A 258 -1.80 -4.89 12.50
CA GLY A 258 -0.89 -3.77 12.22
C GLY A 258 -1.55 -2.52 11.62
N TRP A 259 -2.80 -2.62 11.17
CA TRP A 259 -3.61 -1.49 10.72
C TRP A 259 -4.81 -1.25 11.65
N ALA A 260 -5.54 -2.29 12.03
CA ALA A 260 -6.85 -2.18 12.66
C ALA A 260 -6.85 -1.37 13.97
N LEU A 261 -5.95 -1.64 14.92
CA LEU A 261 -5.85 -0.83 16.14
C LEU A 261 -5.06 0.48 15.91
N PRO A 262 -3.88 0.49 15.25
CA PRO A 262 -3.14 1.74 15.02
C PRO A 262 -3.93 2.81 14.26
N TRP A 263 -4.69 2.44 13.23
CA TRP A 263 -5.50 3.38 12.44
C TRP A 263 -6.72 3.88 13.23
N THR A 264 -7.46 2.98 13.88
CA THR A 264 -8.66 3.37 14.64
C THR A 264 -8.33 4.14 15.91
N LEU A 265 -7.21 3.87 16.58
CA LEU A 265 -6.71 4.66 17.71
C LEU A 265 -6.31 6.07 17.27
N ALA A 266 -5.50 6.20 16.21
CA ALA A 266 -5.15 7.49 15.62
C ALA A 266 -6.40 8.30 15.20
N ASN A 267 -7.46 7.62 14.79
CA ASN A 267 -8.72 8.19 14.34
C ASN A 267 -9.86 8.12 15.39
N ASN A 268 -9.56 7.93 16.68
CA ASN A 268 -10.58 7.82 17.74
C ASN A 268 -11.20 9.18 18.13
N GLY A 269 -10.54 10.29 17.78
CA GLY A 269 -11.06 11.66 17.91
C GLY A 269 -11.47 12.29 16.57
N ASN A 270 -11.95 13.54 16.61
CA ASN A 270 -12.33 14.30 15.42
C ASN A 270 -11.15 14.51 14.46
N THR A 271 -9.96 14.80 14.98
CA THR A 271 -8.70 14.98 14.23
C THR A 271 -7.78 13.79 14.45
N THR A 272 -7.01 13.40 13.42
CA THR A 272 -6.05 12.29 13.51
C THR A 272 -4.89 12.62 14.45
N ASP A 273 -4.67 11.80 15.49
CA ASP A 273 -3.51 11.91 16.37
C ASP A 273 -2.40 10.92 15.97
N PHE A 274 -1.38 11.43 15.28
CA PHE A 274 -0.22 10.64 14.88
C PHE A 274 0.74 10.31 16.04
N ASN A 275 0.62 10.94 17.21
CA ASN A 275 1.45 10.59 18.37
C ASN A 275 1.19 9.16 18.85
N THR A 276 -0.02 8.64 18.60
CA THR A 276 -0.42 7.24 18.83
C THR A 276 0.49 6.23 18.14
N GLN A 277 1.11 6.60 17.01
CA GLN A 277 2.03 5.70 16.29
C GLN A 277 3.32 5.43 17.08
N ASN A 278 3.72 6.34 17.98
CA ASN A 278 4.92 6.23 18.82
C ASN A 278 4.74 5.33 20.06
N LEU A 279 3.61 4.66 20.20
CA LEU A 279 3.37 3.72 21.30
C LEU A 279 4.27 2.48 21.19
N ASN A 280 4.58 1.86 22.33
CA ASN A 280 5.20 0.54 22.35
C ASN A 280 4.14 -0.51 21.98
N TRP A 281 4.04 -0.84 20.69
CA TRP A 281 3.03 -1.75 20.13
C TRP A 281 3.19 -3.21 20.58
N THR A 282 4.37 -3.65 20.99
CA THR A 282 4.63 -5.05 21.38
C THR A 282 3.72 -5.57 22.51
N PRO A 283 3.61 -4.92 23.69
CA PRO A 283 2.66 -5.34 24.73
C PRO A 283 1.19 -5.23 24.29
N ILE A 284 0.85 -4.30 23.39
CA ILE A 284 -0.52 -4.12 22.89
C ILE A 284 -0.91 -5.28 21.96
N PHE A 285 -0.07 -5.62 20.99
CA PHE A 285 -0.30 -6.70 20.03
C PHE A 285 -0.17 -8.11 20.64
N ASN A 286 0.60 -8.25 21.72
CA ASN A 286 0.69 -9.49 22.50
C ASN A 286 -0.41 -9.62 23.58
N HIS A 287 -1.23 -8.59 23.81
CA HIS A 287 -2.31 -8.64 24.80
C HIS A 287 -3.40 -9.63 24.38
N ARG A 288 -3.92 -10.40 25.35
CA ARG A 288 -5.06 -11.32 25.16
C ARG A 288 -6.00 -11.22 26.38
N PRO A 289 -7.33 -11.18 26.20
CA PRO A 289 -8.07 -11.25 24.94
C PRO A 289 -7.91 -9.98 24.09
N LEU A 290 -7.96 -10.11 22.75
CA LEU A 290 -7.78 -8.98 21.83
C LEU A 290 -8.83 -7.88 22.03
N SER A 291 -10.03 -8.22 22.50
CA SER A 291 -11.15 -7.30 22.78
C SER A 291 -10.86 -6.24 23.85
N THR A 292 -9.76 -6.34 24.59
CA THR A 292 -9.29 -5.31 25.53
C THR A 292 -7.85 -4.85 25.28
N ALA A 293 -7.29 -5.14 24.09
CA ALA A 293 -5.95 -4.65 23.71
C ALA A 293 -5.88 -3.13 23.56
N ASP A 294 -7.01 -2.49 23.22
CA ASP A 294 -7.14 -1.03 23.22
C ASP A 294 -6.94 -0.43 24.63
N GLU A 295 -7.41 -1.09 25.69
CA GLU A 295 -7.28 -0.61 27.08
C GLU A 295 -5.81 -0.45 27.53
N VAL A 296 -4.90 -1.23 26.93
CA VAL A 296 -3.44 -1.12 27.13
C VAL A 296 -2.90 0.22 26.63
N THR A 297 -3.59 0.87 25.69
CA THR A 297 -3.26 2.22 25.17
C THR A 297 -3.78 3.35 26.07
N GLY A 298 -4.51 3.02 27.13
CA GLY A 298 -5.10 3.98 28.07
C GLY A 298 -6.46 4.55 27.66
N THR A 299 -7.05 4.07 26.57
CA THR A 299 -8.41 4.47 26.12
C THR A 299 -9.14 3.28 25.47
N GLN A 300 -10.47 3.35 25.38
CA GLN A 300 -11.25 2.40 24.59
C GLN A 300 -11.44 2.93 23.17
N VAL A 301 -11.42 2.03 22.19
CA VAL A 301 -11.55 2.34 20.75
C VAL A 301 -12.74 1.57 20.19
N PRO A 302 -13.95 2.14 20.17
CA PRO A 302 -15.18 1.40 19.82
C PRO A 302 -15.14 0.76 18.43
N LEU A 303 -14.54 1.44 17.45
CA LEU A 303 -14.42 0.94 16.07
C LEU A 303 -13.52 -0.30 15.96
N TYR A 304 -12.45 -0.38 16.77
CA TYR A 304 -11.59 -1.57 16.86
C TYR A 304 -12.35 -2.77 17.43
N ARG A 305 -13.18 -2.56 18.47
CA ARG A 305 -14.01 -3.61 19.06
C ARG A 305 -15.07 -4.10 18.07
N GLN A 306 -15.71 -3.18 17.35
CA GLN A 306 -16.67 -3.48 16.29
C GLN A 306 -16.03 -4.30 15.14
N PHE A 307 -14.78 -4.00 14.76
CA PHE A 307 -14.02 -4.83 13.81
C PHE A 307 -13.77 -6.25 14.33
N LEU A 308 -13.53 -6.43 15.63
CA LEU A 308 -13.40 -7.76 16.26
C LEU A 308 -14.73 -8.51 16.44
N GLU A 309 -15.86 -7.80 16.47
CA GLU A 309 -17.21 -8.38 16.53
C GLU A 309 -17.67 -8.93 15.16
N HIS A 310 -17.30 -8.26 14.06
CA HIS A 310 -17.74 -8.61 12.70
C HIS A 310 -16.64 -9.26 11.87
N GLN A 311 -16.29 -10.51 12.21
CA GLN A 311 -15.21 -11.29 11.57
C GLN A 311 -15.62 -12.11 10.33
N THR A 312 -16.89 -12.02 9.91
CA THR A 312 -17.45 -12.69 8.73
C THR A 312 -18.09 -11.65 7.80
N MET A 313 -18.33 -12.00 6.53
CA MET A 313 -19.13 -11.20 5.60
C MET A 313 -20.62 -11.25 6.00
N ASP A 314 -20.99 -10.58 7.08
CA ASP A 314 -22.32 -10.56 7.68
C ASP A 314 -23.14 -9.32 7.28
N ASP A 315 -24.31 -9.15 7.89
CA ASP A 315 -25.21 -8.02 7.64
C ASP A 315 -24.60 -6.65 8.05
N TYR A 316 -23.53 -6.62 8.87
CA TYR A 316 -22.83 -5.37 9.15
C TYR A 316 -22.06 -4.90 7.91
N TRP A 317 -21.27 -5.78 7.28
CA TRP A 317 -20.47 -5.45 6.10
C TRP A 317 -21.27 -5.37 4.80
N LYS A 318 -22.29 -6.23 4.63
CA LYS A 318 -23.17 -6.28 3.44
C LYS A 318 -23.95 -4.99 3.16
N ARG A 319 -23.99 -4.02 4.09
CA ARG A 319 -24.54 -2.67 3.87
C ARG A 319 -23.65 -1.75 3.03
N ILE A 320 -22.33 -1.96 3.03
CA ILE A 320 -21.37 -1.19 2.23
C ILE A 320 -20.77 -2.00 1.08
N GLN A 321 -20.73 -3.33 1.18
CA GLN A 321 -20.30 -4.18 0.06
C GLN A 321 -21.14 -3.93 -1.20
N PHE A 322 -20.48 -3.86 -2.35
CA PHE A 322 -21.13 -3.64 -3.65
C PHE A 322 -21.53 -4.96 -4.29
N THR A 323 -22.67 -4.95 -4.98
CA THR A 323 -23.22 -6.06 -5.77
C THR A 323 -23.13 -5.78 -7.27
N GLU A 324 -23.25 -6.82 -8.10
CA GLU A 324 -23.44 -6.67 -9.56
C GLU A 324 -24.58 -5.69 -9.92
N SER A 325 -25.65 -5.66 -9.10
CA SER A 325 -26.78 -4.76 -9.30
C SER A 325 -26.44 -3.28 -9.03
N ASP A 326 -25.46 -3.01 -8.17
CA ASP A 326 -24.92 -1.65 -8.00
C ASP A 326 -24.12 -1.26 -9.25
N PHE A 327 -23.20 -2.11 -9.70
CA PHE A 327 -22.31 -1.84 -10.84
C PHE A 327 -23.05 -1.69 -12.17
N THR A 328 -24.07 -2.52 -12.46
CA THR A 328 -24.95 -2.32 -13.64
C THR A 328 -25.69 -0.99 -13.62
N SER A 329 -25.82 -0.35 -12.44
CA SER A 329 -26.51 0.92 -12.25
C SER A 329 -25.58 2.13 -12.08
N ILE A 330 -24.26 1.93 -12.09
CA ILE A 330 -23.23 2.98 -12.07
C ILE A 330 -22.64 3.10 -13.48
N ASN A 331 -23.02 4.17 -14.18
CA ASN A 331 -22.54 4.51 -15.52
C ASN A 331 -21.81 5.86 -15.45
N LEU A 332 -20.75 5.92 -14.64
CA LEU A 332 -19.87 7.09 -14.51
C LEU A 332 -18.54 6.81 -15.21
N PRO A 333 -17.93 7.83 -15.86
CA PRO A 333 -16.51 7.84 -16.17
C PRO A 333 -15.66 7.75 -14.90
N THR A 334 -14.63 6.91 -14.93
CA THR A 334 -13.81 6.56 -13.76
C THR A 334 -12.32 6.54 -14.11
N LEU A 335 -11.51 7.24 -13.31
CA LEU A 335 -10.04 7.15 -13.32
C LEU A 335 -9.55 6.47 -12.04
N THR A 336 -9.35 5.15 -12.09
CA THR A 336 -8.80 4.38 -10.97
C THR A 336 -7.28 4.49 -10.95
N THR A 337 -6.70 4.77 -9.78
CA THR A 337 -5.23 4.75 -9.58
C THR A 337 -4.86 3.88 -8.38
N CYS A 338 -3.86 3.01 -8.51
CA CYS A 338 -3.32 2.21 -7.41
C CYS A 338 -1.83 1.88 -7.66
N GLY A 339 -1.25 0.95 -6.89
CA GLY A 339 0.14 0.51 -7.09
C GLY A 339 0.37 -0.98 -6.88
N TRP A 340 1.53 -1.49 -7.31
CA TRP A 340 1.96 -2.87 -7.04
C TRP A 340 2.32 -3.13 -5.58
N PHE A 341 2.67 -2.08 -4.83
CA PHE A 341 3.02 -2.15 -3.42
C PHE A 341 1.95 -1.48 -2.53
N ASP A 342 0.75 -1.28 -3.09
CA ASP A 342 -0.36 -0.55 -2.49
C ASP A 342 -1.35 -1.48 -1.79
N THR A 343 -1.56 -1.25 -0.50
CA THR A 343 -2.51 -2.01 0.32
C THR A 343 -3.97 -1.85 -0.12
N GLY A 344 -4.31 -0.74 -0.81
CA GLY A 344 -5.63 -0.48 -1.39
C GLY A 344 -5.80 -0.99 -2.83
N GLN A 345 -4.83 -1.76 -3.37
CA GLN A 345 -4.92 -2.30 -4.72
C GLN A 345 -6.13 -3.24 -4.88
N SER A 346 -6.46 -4.05 -3.87
CA SER A 346 -7.47 -5.11 -3.99
C SER A 346 -8.90 -4.55 -4.15
N GLY A 347 -9.22 -3.46 -3.46
CA GLY A 347 -10.45 -2.69 -3.63
C GLY A 347 -10.46 -1.93 -4.95
N ALA A 348 -9.36 -1.27 -5.32
CA ALA A 348 -9.24 -0.52 -6.56
C ALA A 348 -9.48 -1.42 -7.80
N LEU A 349 -8.88 -2.62 -7.79
CA LEU A 349 -9.11 -3.63 -8.82
C LEU A 349 -10.49 -4.29 -8.72
N PHE A 350 -11.03 -4.52 -7.52
CA PHE A 350 -12.42 -5.00 -7.36
C PHE A 350 -13.44 -4.07 -8.05
N TYR A 351 -13.33 -2.75 -7.91
CA TYR A 351 -14.21 -1.81 -8.59
C TYR A 351 -13.99 -1.80 -10.11
N TRP A 352 -12.73 -1.81 -10.57
CA TRP A 352 -12.35 -1.89 -11.98
C TRP A 352 -12.91 -3.14 -12.67
N ASP A 353 -12.66 -4.32 -12.09
CA ASP A 353 -13.14 -5.60 -12.61
C ASP A 353 -14.67 -5.64 -12.64
N SER A 354 -15.31 -5.14 -11.59
CA SER A 354 -16.77 -5.20 -11.46
C SER A 354 -17.47 -4.25 -12.43
N LEU A 355 -16.92 -3.06 -12.71
CA LEU A 355 -17.42 -2.19 -13.78
C LEU A 355 -17.15 -2.77 -15.17
N ASN A 356 -15.96 -3.33 -15.45
CA ASN A 356 -15.68 -3.96 -16.75
C ASN A 356 -16.58 -5.19 -17.03
N LYS A 357 -17.00 -5.91 -15.98
CA LYS A 357 -17.93 -7.06 -16.10
C LYS A 357 -19.40 -6.66 -16.22
N ASN A 358 -19.82 -5.54 -15.62
CA ASN A 358 -21.26 -5.23 -15.42
C ASN A 358 -21.74 -3.88 -16.02
N SER A 359 -20.86 -2.90 -16.26
CA SER A 359 -21.27 -1.56 -16.68
C SER A 359 -21.26 -1.40 -18.19
N THR A 360 -22.20 -0.61 -18.70
CA THR A 360 -22.20 -0.14 -20.10
C THR A 360 -21.25 1.04 -20.33
N SER A 361 -20.65 1.61 -19.27
CA SER A 361 -19.71 2.71 -19.38
C SER A 361 -18.36 2.21 -19.89
N GLY A 362 -18.07 2.48 -21.16
CA GLY A 362 -16.75 2.23 -21.75
C GLY A 362 -15.65 3.17 -21.22
N ASP A 363 -16.00 4.23 -20.48
CA ASP A 363 -15.08 5.31 -20.08
C ASP A 363 -14.41 5.09 -18.72
N GLN A 364 -13.75 3.94 -18.64
CA GLN A 364 -12.92 3.52 -17.53
C GLN A 364 -11.44 3.68 -17.92
N TYR A 365 -10.62 4.11 -16.95
CA TYR A 365 -9.18 4.32 -17.08
C TYR A 365 -8.49 3.82 -15.80
N LEU A 366 -7.35 3.13 -15.94
CA LEU A 366 -6.59 2.55 -14.83
C LEU A 366 -5.10 2.94 -14.89
N ILE A 367 -4.53 3.32 -13.75
CA ILE A 367 -3.09 3.58 -13.62
C ILE A 367 -2.54 2.75 -12.46
N ILE A 368 -1.52 1.93 -12.74
CA ILE A 368 -0.80 1.15 -11.72
C ILE A 368 0.71 1.42 -11.80
N GLY A 369 1.21 2.24 -10.89
CA GLY A 369 2.65 2.43 -10.71
C GLY A 369 3.26 1.43 -9.74
N PRO A 370 4.59 1.43 -9.56
CA PRO A 370 5.26 0.62 -8.57
C PRO A 370 5.23 1.34 -7.22
N TRP A 371 4.04 1.72 -6.77
CA TRP A 371 3.85 2.64 -5.65
C TRP A 371 3.27 1.93 -4.42
N ILE A 372 3.56 2.47 -3.24
CA ILE A 372 2.88 2.13 -1.97
C ILE A 372 1.65 3.01 -1.77
N ASN A 373 0.75 2.69 -0.83
CA ASN A 373 -0.49 3.47 -0.56
C ASN A 373 -0.29 4.99 -0.42
N ASN A 374 0.86 5.45 0.11
CA ASN A 374 1.16 6.88 0.19
C ASN A 374 1.79 7.41 -1.12
N GLY A 375 2.55 6.57 -1.83
CA GLY A 375 3.18 6.89 -3.12
C GLY A 375 2.20 6.97 -4.29
N THR A 376 0.99 6.40 -4.17
CA THR A 376 -0.09 6.63 -5.16
C THR A 376 -0.65 8.06 -5.10
N PHE A 377 -0.45 8.76 -3.97
CA PHE A 377 -0.83 10.16 -3.78
C PHE A 377 0.34 11.13 -4.05
N GLU A 378 1.57 10.76 -3.70
CA GLU A 378 2.80 11.55 -3.99
C GLU A 378 3.81 10.82 -4.90
N PRO A 379 3.42 10.38 -6.12
CA PRO A 379 4.27 9.56 -6.99
C PRO A 379 5.53 10.28 -7.49
N GLU A 380 5.51 11.62 -7.58
CA GLU A 380 6.68 12.41 -7.98
C GLU A 380 7.80 12.39 -6.94
N ALA A 381 7.48 12.15 -5.66
CA ALA A 381 8.47 12.05 -4.59
C ALA A 381 9.27 10.73 -4.65
N GLN A 382 8.78 9.72 -5.39
CA GLN A 382 9.42 8.41 -5.51
C GLN A 382 10.52 8.42 -6.57
N THR A 383 11.72 8.82 -6.15
CA THR A 383 12.78 9.23 -7.10
C THR A 383 13.50 8.10 -7.83
N SER A 384 13.67 6.92 -7.22
CA SER A 384 14.38 5.80 -7.87
C SER A 384 14.13 4.37 -7.36
N GLN A 385 13.45 4.15 -6.22
CA GLN A 385 13.29 2.81 -5.63
C GLN A 385 12.07 2.69 -4.69
N ILE A 386 11.59 1.45 -4.50
CA ILE A 386 10.74 1.03 -3.35
C ILE A 386 11.57 0.05 -2.53
N GLY A 387 11.81 0.35 -1.26
CA GLY A 387 12.69 -0.48 -0.42
C GLY A 387 14.05 -0.66 -1.09
N ASP A 388 14.38 -1.90 -1.44
CA ASP A 388 15.61 -2.27 -2.16
C ASP A 388 15.40 -2.48 -3.68
N LEU A 389 14.16 -2.41 -4.19
CA LEU A 389 13.81 -2.60 -5.60
C LEU A 389 13.98 -1.30 -6.42
N PRO A 390 14.86 -1.27 -7.44
CA PRO A 390 15.01 -0.11 -8.32
C PRO A 390 13.79 0.09 -9.23
N VAL A 391 13.22 1.30 -9.21
CA VAL A 391 12.12 1.73 -10.09
C VAL A 391 12.38 3.13 -10.70
N PRO A 392 13.47 3.32 -11.46
CA PRO A 392 13.74 4.58 -12.14
C PRO A 392 12.63 4.94 -13.14
N GLY A 393 12.24 6.22 -13.19
CA GLY A 393 11.17 6.69 -14.07
C GLY A 393 9.76 6.29 -13.65
N ALA A 394 9.57 5.84 -12.39
CA ALA A 394 8.27 5.57 -11.80
C ALA A 394 7.46 6.82 -11.42
N GLN A 395 8.07 8.01 -11.48
CA GLN A 395 7.38 9.28 -11.31
C GLN A 395 6.32 9.47 -12.39
N SER A 396 5.17 10.01 -12.02
CA SER A 396 4.08 10.37 -12.93
C SER A 396 3.33 11.58 -12.38
N ASP A 397 3.06 12.58 -13.21
CA ASP A 397 2.22 13.72 -12.86
C ASP A 397 0.74 13.28 -12.84
N VAL A 398 0.35 12.66 -11.74
CA VAL A 398 -1.02 12.17 -11.50
C VAL A 398 -2.00 13.35 -11.36
N LEU A 399 -1.55 14.54 -10.94
CA LEU A 399 -2.40 15.74 -10.85
C LEU A 399 -2.76 16.31 -12.23
N ALA A 400 -1.81 16.41 -13.17
CA ALA A 400 -2.09 16.75 -14.55
C ALA A 400 -2.95 15.69 -15.25
N THR A 401 -2.81 14.43 -14.84
CA THR A 401 -3.65 13.33 -15.33
C THR A 401 -5.11 13.47 -14.86
N HIS A 402 -5.33 13.76 -13.58
CA HIS A 402 -6.64 14.15 -13.04
C HIS A 402 -7.18 15.41 -13.74
N LEU A 403 -6.36 16.44 -13.92
CA LEU A 403 -6.74 17.67 -14.62
C LEU A 403 -7.20 17.41 -16.07
N ALA A 404 -6.52 16.53 -16.80
CA ALA A 404 -6.90 16.17 -18.16
C ALA A 404 -8.23 15.40 -18.22
N PHE A 405 -8.42 14.44 -17.30
CA PHE A 405 -9.66 13.69 -17.13
C PHE A 405 -10.84 14.62 -16.77
N PHE A 406 -10.66 15.52 -15.80
CA PHE A 406 -11.66 16.51 -15.43
C PHE A 406 -11.91 17.55 -16.52
N ASP A 407 -10.88 18.04 -17.23
CA ASP A 407 -11.07 18.98 -18.35
C ASP A 407 -11.93 18.34 -19.45
N TYR A 408 -11.77 17.03 -19.68
CA TYR A 408 -12.60 16.28 -20.61
C TYR A 408 -14.06 16.12 -20.11
N TYR A 409 -14.31 15.48 -18.97
CA TYR A 409 -15.69 15.18 -18.54
C TYR A 409 -16.44 16.40 -17.97
N LEU A 410 -15.75 17.27 -17.22
CA LEU A 410 -16.37 18.43 -16.59
C LEU A 410 -16.44 19.63 -17.53
N LYS A 411 -15.44 19.89 -18.38
CA LYS A 411 -15.45 21.05 -19.31
C LYS A 411 -15.72 20.72 -20.79
N ASN A 412 -15.83 19.44 -21.17
CA ASN A 412 -15.93 18.99 -22.56
C ASN A 412 -14.69 19.39 -23.40
N SER A 413 -13.52 19.51 -22.77
CA SER A 413 -12.26 19.92 -23.42
C SER A 413 -11.65 18.78 -24.23
N THR A 414 -11.34 19.05 -25.50
CA THR A 414 -10.78 18.05 -26.44
C THR A 414 -9.26 18.18 -26.63
N SER A 415 -8.63 19.15 -25.96
CA SER A 415 -7.21 19.53 -26.14
C SER A 415 -6.28 19.01 -25.02
N SER A 416 -6.79 18.17 -24.12
CA SER A 416 -6.04 17.60 -23.00
C SER A 416 -5.13 16.45 -23.45
N MET A 417 -3.82 16.71 -23.60
CA MET A 417 -2.80 15.67 -23.71
C MET A 417 -2.15 15.41 -22.35
N VAL A 418 -1.92 14.13 -22.03
CA VAL A 418 -1.11 13.69 -20.89
C VAL A 418 0.05 12.86 -21.44
N ASN A 419 1.25 13.04 -20.89
CA ASN A 419 2.38 12.17 -21.18
C ASN A 419 2.82 11.44 -19.91
N LEU A 420 2.21 10.27 -19.66
CA LEU A 420 2.56 9.39 -18.54
C LEU A 420 3.97 8.76 -18.68
N SER A 421 4.56 8.81 -19.88
CA SER A 421 5.92 8.31 -20.13
C SER A 421 6.95 9.44 -20.07
N GLY A 422 7.73 9.49 -18.98
CA GLY A 422 8.87 10.41 -18.80
C GLY A 422 10.08 10.14 -19.70
N ASN A 423 9.89 9.61 -20.93
CA ASN A 423 10.97 9.16 -21.80
C ASN A 423 10.71 9.44 -23.29
N ASN A 424 11.70 9.97 -24.00
CA ASN A 424 11.57 10.42 -25.39
C ASN A 424 11.67 9.26 -26.40
N SER A 425 10.60 8.46 -26.55
CA SER A 425 10.50 7.53 -27.70
C SER A 425 9.04 7.19 -28.09
N ASN A 426 8.59 7.77 -29.21
CA ASN A 426 7.34 7.37 -29.86
C ASN A 426 7.41 5.89 -30.26
N SER A 427 6.69 5.03 -29.55
CA SER A 427 6.50 3.62 -29.89
C SER A 427 5.00 3.24 -29.85
N ASN A 428 4.18 4.04 -30.55
CA ASN A 428 2.80 3.68 -30.88
C ASN A 428 2.80 2.46 -31.81
N ILE A 429 2.73 1.26 -31.22
CA ILE A 429 2.57 0.00 -31.97
C ILE A 429 1.11 -0.09 -32.46
N SER A 430 0.83 0.60 -33.57
CA SER A 430 -0.41 0.41 -34.34
C SER A 430 -0.07 -0.30 -35.65
N SER A 431 -0.42 -1.58 -35.72
CA SER A 431 -0.21 -2.39 -36.91
C SER A 431 -1.29 -2.10 -37.96
N ASN A 432 -0.95 -1.34 -39.01
CA ASN A 432 -1.76 -1.32 -40.23
C ASN A 432 -0.92 -0.99 -41.47
N ASN A 433 -0.96 -1.89 -42.45
CA ASN A 433 -0.14 -1.81 -43.66
C ASN A 433 -1.06 -1.79 -44.89
N SER A 434 -1.47 -0.61 -45.34
CA SER A 434 -2.15 -0.43 -46.63
C SER A 434 -1.92 0.97 -47.21
N HIS A 435 -1.70 1.05 -48.53
CA HIS A 435 -1.72 2.32 -49.26
C HIS A 435 -3.14 2.57 -49.81
N GLY A 436 -3.69 3.75 -49.53
CA GLY A 436 -4.98 4.20 -50.05
C GLY A 436 -5.01 5.74 -50.14
N ASN A 437 -5.65 6.27 -51.18
CA ASN A 437 -5.70 7.72 -51.43
C ASN A 437 -6.92 8.38 -50.77
N LEU A 438 -6.69 9.61 -50.27
CA LEU A 438 -7.60 10.77 -50.19
C LEU A 438 -9.09 10.58 -49.88
N SER A 439 -9.53 11.33 -48.86
CA SER A 439 -10.88 11.88 -48.65
C SER A 439 -12.08 10.92 -48.68
N ASP A 440 -12.65 10.63 -47.50
CA ASP A 440 -13.93 11.27 -47.11
C ASP A 440 -14.22 11.13 -45.60
N SER A 441 -15.37 11.66 -45.17
CA SER A 441 -16.08 11.45 -43.89
C SER A 441 -15.57 12.19 -42.64
N THR A 442 -16.38 13.15 -42.20
CA THR A 442 -16.35 13.75 -40.87
C THR A 442 -16.93 12.79 -39.82
N ASN A 443 -16.12 12.37 -38.85
CA ASN A 443 -16.57 11.94 -37.49
C ASN A 443 -15.36 11.67 -36.58
N SER A 444 -14.56 12.70 -36.29
CA SER A 444 -13.59 12.63 -35.19
C SER A 444 -14.32 12.81 -33.86
N THR A 445 -14.84 11.70 -33.30
CA THR A 445 -15.27 11.68 -31.89
C THR A 445 -14.08 12.08 -31.03
N SER A 446 -14.21 13.20 -30.31
CA SER A 446 -13.17 13.68 -29.41
C SER A 446 -13.05 12.72 -28.23
N GLN A 447 -12.07 11.81 -28.28
CA GLN A 447 -11.76 10.85 -27.24
C GLN A 447 -10.67 11.42 -26.32
N LEU A 448 -10.78 11.19 -25.02
CA LEU A 448 -9.73 11.50 -24.05
C LEU A 448 -8.48 10.68 -24.40
N ASN A 449 -7.35 11.35 -24.63
CA ASN A 449 -6.09 10.72 -25.02
C ASN A 449 -5.36 10.10 -23.81
N LEU A 450 -6.06 9.19 -23.11
CA LEU A 450 -5.52 8.32 -22.08
C LEU A 450 -5.71 6.85 -22.50
N PRO A 451 -4.70 5.98 -22.31
CA PRO A 451 -4.86 4.53 -22.45
C PRO A 451 -5.90 3.96 -21.48
N ARG A 452 -6.49 2.81 -21.81
CA ARG A 452 -7.47 2.15 -20.93
C ARG A 452 -6.81 1.65 -19.65
N ALA A 453 -5.60 1.09 -19.74
CA ALA A 453 -4.72 0.98 -18.59
C ALA A 453 -3.29 1.42 -18.94
N THR A 454 -2.62 2.08 -18.00
CA THR A 454 -1.17 2.38 -18.06
C THR A 454 -0.52 1.80 -16.81
N VAL A 455 0.44 0.89 -17.00
CA VAL A 455 1.03 0.12 -15.91
C VAL A 455 2.56 0.12 -15.99
N TYR A 456 3.23 0.16 -14.84
CA TYR A 456 4.68 0.13 -14.77
C TYR A 456 5.20 -1.30 -14.65
N ILE A 457 6.07 -1.74 -15.55
CA ILE A 457 6.68 -3.07 -15.47
C ILE A 457 7.97 -2.98 -14.64
N THR A 458 7.92 -3.55 -13.43
CA THR A 458 9.11 -3.72 -12.58
C THR A 458 10.05 -4.79 -13.15
N GLY A 459 11.32 -4.81 -12.73
CA GLY A 459 12.38 -5.60 -13.38
C GLY A 459 12.89 -4.94 -14.67
N LEU A 460 11.99 -4.58 -15.61
CA LEU A 460 12.32 -3.78 -16.81
C LEU A 460 12.34 -2.26 -16.58
N SER A 461 11.77 -1.79 -15.47
CA SER A 461 11.65 -0.37 -15.10
C SER A 461 11.01 0.51 -16.18
N LYS A 462 9.84 0.09 -16.71
CA LYS A 462 9.23 0.72 -17.89
C LYS A 462 7.70 0.81 -17.81
N TRP A 463 7.16 2.02 -17.98
CA TRP A 463 5.73 2.24 -18.24
C TRP A 463 5.28 1.65 -19.58
N ILE A 464 4.13 0.98 -19.59
CA ILE A 464 3.49 0.42 -20.79
C ILE A 464 2.00 0.80 -20.81
N ASN A 465 1.43 0.81 -22.01
CA ASN A 465 0.01 1.10 -22.25
C ASN A 465 -0.69 -0.16 -22.73
N LEU A 466 -1.89 -0.42 -22.20
CA LEU A 466 -2.70 -1.59 -22.46
C LEU A 466 -4.12 -1.17 -22.90
N THR A 467 -4.73 -1.99 -23.76
CA THR A 467 -6.12 -1.82 -24.21
C THR A 467 -7.15 -2.41 -23.25
N SER A 468 -6.73 -3.37 -22.43
CA SER A 468 -7.51 -4.04 -21.38
C SER A 468 -6.62 -4.31 -20.16
N TYR A 469 -7.22 -4.52 -18.99
CA TYR A 469 -6.51 -5.00 -17.81
C TYR A 469 -7.40 -5.98 -17.00
N PRO A 470 -6.91 -7.16 -16.62
CA PRO A 470 -5.64 -7.78 -17.03
C PRO A 470 -5.52 -7.95 -18.57
N PRO A 471 -4.30 -8.11 -19.12
CA PRO A 471 -4.12 -8.19 -20.57
C PRO A 471 -4.75 -9.45 -21.17
N GLU A 472 -5.45 -9.35 -22.30
CA GLU A 472 -6.05 -10.52 -22.98
C GLU A 472 -5.01 -11.55 -23.47
N GLU A 473 -3.74 -11.17 -23.62
CA GLU A 473 -2.65 -12.09 -23.99
C GLU A 473 -2.10 -12.91 -22.81
N MET A 474 -2.59 -12.68 -21.58
CA MET A 474 -2.11 -13.32 -20.34
C MET A 474 -2.63 -14.76 -20.20
N ASN A 475 -1.73 -15.70 -19.87
CA ASN A 475 -2.07 -17.09 -19.52
C ASN A 475 -1.69 -17.39 -18.06
N ILE A 476 -2.70 -17.70 -17.22
CA ILE A 476 -2.46 -18.27 -15.89
C ILE A 476 -1.74 -19.62 -16.04
N THR A 477 -0.50 -19.66 -15.60
CA THR A 477 0.42 -20.80 -15.78
C THR A 477 0.87 -21.31 -14.40
N PRO A 478 0.59 -22.57 -14.05
CA PRO A 478 1.04 -23.14 -12.79
C PRO A 478 2.54 -23.42 -12.79
N LEU A 479 3.20 -23.05 -11.70
CA LEU A 479 4.58 -23.36 -11.36
C LEU A 479 4.55 -24.21 -10.08
N TYR A 480 4.84 -25.50 -10.20
CA TYR A 480 4.54 -26.50 -9.18
C TYR A 480 5.63 -26.61 -8.12
N LEU A 481 5.21 -26.77 -6.87
CA LEU A 481 6.10 -27.05 -5.75
C LEU A 481 6.61 -28.49 -5.85
N ASN A 482 7.89 -28.69 -5.57
CA ASN A 482 8.50 -30.00 -5.40
C ASN A 482 9.59 -29.93 -4.33
N SER A 483 9.94 -31.06 -3.72
CA SER A 483 11.07 -31.15 -2.79
C SER A 483 11.59 -32.58 -2.67
N ARG A 484 12.62 -32.77 -1.84
CA ARG A 484 13.00 -34.08 -1.27
C ARG A 484 12.59 -34.19 0.22
N GLY A 485 11.52 -33.49 0.63
CA GLY A 485 10.93 -33.54 1.96
C GLY A 485 11.64 -32.73 3.03
N GLN A 486 12.45 -31.73 2.63
CA GLN A 486 13.08 -30.76 3.53
C GLN A 486 13.15 -29.38 2.86
N ALA A 487 12.03 -28.82 2.39
CA ALA A 487 11.94 -27.45 1.88
C ALA A 487 12.11 -26.37 2.97
N ASN A 488 12.22 -26.75 4.25
CA ASN A 488 12.46 -25.81 5.35
C ASN A 488 13.78 -25.06 5.17
N THR A 489 13.73 -23.74 5.38
CA THR A 489 14.84 -22.79 5.25
C THR A 489 15.38 -22.56 3.83
N LEU A 490 16.11 -21.47 3.63
CA LEU A 490 16.92 -21.14 2.44
C LEU A 490 17.88 -22.26 2.01
N ASN A 491 18.34 -23.08 2.96
CA ASN A 491 19.24 -24.20 2.72
C ASN A 491 18.49 -25.54 2.52
N GLY A 492 17.16 -25.48 2.41
CA GLY A 492 16.30 -26.61 2.12
C GLY A 492 16.44 -27.14 0.69
N ASN A 493 15.64 -28.15 0.37
CA ASN A 493 15.63 -28.81 -0.92
C ASN A 493 14.30 -28.65 -1.70
N GLY A 494 13.57 -27.57 -1.43
CA GLY A 494 12.37 -27.17 -2.16
C GLY A 494 12.71 -26.45 -3.48
N PHE A 495 12.03 -26.83 -4.55
CA PHE A 495 12.20 -26.29 -5.90
C PHE A 495 10.88 -26.08 -6.63
N LEU A 496 10.91 -25.27 -7.68
CA LEU A 496 9.75 -24.89 -8.50
C LEU A 496 9.93 -25.33 -9.96
N GLU A 497 8.96 -26.04 -10.53
CA GLU A 497 9.02 -26.56 -11.91
C GLU A 497 7.75 -26.29 -12.73
N TRP A 498 7.93 -25.90 -14.00
CA TRP A 498 6.84 -25.67 -14.95
C TRP A 498 6.14 -26.95 -15.41
N ASN A 499 6.87 -28.06 -15.45
CA ASN A 499 6.37 -29.35 -15.91
C ASN A 499 6.16 -30.28 -14.72
N PHE A 500 4.92 -30.68 -14.48
CA PHE A 500 4.59 -31.56 -13.36
C PHE A 500 4.94 -33.03 -13.68
N THR A 501 6.18 -33.45 -13.41
CA THR A 501 6.66 -34.82 -13.69
C THR A 501 6.72 -35.70 -12.46
N SER A 502 5.88 -36.75 -12.42
CA SER A 502 5.85 -37.72 -11.32
C SER A 502 7.11 -38.60 -11.25
N SER A 503 7.90 -38.47 -10.18
CA SER A 503 9.05 -39.37 -9.91
C SER A 503 8.66 -40.84 -9.74
N ILE A 504 7.40 -41.11 -9.38
CA ILE A 504 6.79 -42.44 -9.20
C ILE A 504 6.91 -43.32 -10.47
N ALA A 505 6.97 -42.71 -11.66
CA ALA A 505 7.09 -43.43 -12.93
C ALA A 505 8.34 -44.34 -13.03
N ALA A 506 9.40 -44.07 -12.26
CA ALA A 506 10.62 -44.89 -12.25
C ALA A 506 10.44 -46.28 -11.60
N ASN A 507 9.54 -46.40 -10.60
CA ASN A 507 9.47 -47.58 -9.72
C ASN A 507 8.66 -48.75 -10.27
N ASN A 508 7.90 -48.57 -11.36
CA ASN A 508 7.10 -49.64 -11.98
C ASN A 508 7.82 -50.43 -13.08
N SER A 509 9.14 -50.28 -13.22
CA SER A 509 9.96 -51.14 -14.09
C SER A 509 10.55 -52.32 -13.30
N ASN A 510 9.93 -53.50 -13.43
CA ASN A 510 10.44 -54.75 -12.86
C ASN A 510 11.76 -55.15 -13.56
N ASN A 511 12.91 -54.70 -13.03
CA ASN A 511 14.21 -55.18 -13.49
C ASN A 511 15.19 -55.37 -12.33
N SER A 512 15.47 -56.63 -12.01
CA SER A 512 16.26 -57.03 -10.84
C SER A 512 17.77 -56.90 -11.08
N ALA A 513 18.30 -55.69 -10.92
CA ALA A 513 19.74 -55.42 -10.93
C ALA A 513 20.13 -54.39 -9.86
N LEU A 514 20.69 -54.85 -8.74
CA LEU A 514 21.35 -53.97 -7.78
C LEU A 514 22.63 -53.42 -8.42
N ASN A 515 22.67 -52.10 -8.63
CA ASN A 515 23.91 -51.32 -8.64
C ASN A 515 23.62 -49.93 -8.07
N SER A 516 24.46 -49.50 -7.13
CA SER A 516 24.20 -48.33 -6.29
C SER A 516 24.56 -47.02 -7.00
N THR A 517 23.55 -46.22 -7.37
CA THR A 517 23.71 -44.77 -7.70
C THR A 517 22.39 -43.99 -7.85
N SER A 518 21.23 -44.64 -7.98
CA SER A 518 19.97 -44.02 -8.44
C SER A 518 19.16 -43.24 -7.39
N SER A 519 19.68 -42.98 -6.19
CA SER A 519 18.91 -42.40 -5.07
C SER A 519 18.82 -40.86 -5.07
N LEU A 520 18.97 -40.20 -6.22
CA LEU A 520 19.01 -38.73 -6.33
C LEU A 520 17.69 -38.08 -6.82
N ASN A 521 16.78 -38.87 -7.39
CA ASN A 521 15.59 -38.38 -8.11
C ASN A 521 14.25 -38.74 -7.45
N SER A 522 14.25 -39.22 -6.21
CA SER A 522 13.02 -39.38 -5.43
C SER A 522 12.58 -38.01 -4.90
N THR A 523 11.52 -37.44 -5.48
CA THR A 523 10.79 -36.34 -4.83
C THR A 523 9.99 -36.87 -3.63
N ALA A 524 9.77 -36.02 -2.64
CA ALA A 524 8.80 -36.30 -1.59
C ALA A 524 7.36 -36.03 -2.09
N VAL A 525 6.38 -36.41 -1.28
CA VAL A 525 4.96 -36.05 -1.48
C VAL A 525 4.56 -34.79 -0.73
N SER A 526 5.36 -34.38 0.25
CA SER A 526 5.05 -33.28 1.16
C SER A 526 6.27 -32.76 1.92
N ASP A 527 6.18 -31.52 2.41
CA ASP A 527 7.05 -30.91 3.42
C ASP A 527 6.24 -30.54 4.67
N SER A 528 6.89 -30.46 5.84
CA SER A 528 6.21 -30.17 7.12
C SER A 528 6.96 -29.13 7.96
N TYR A 529 6.23 -28.37 8.77
CA TYR A 529 6.82 -27.44 9.74
C TYR A 529 5.95 -27.26 10.98
N THR A 530 6.58 -26.83 12.08
CA THR A 530 5.91 -26.49 13.35
C THR A 530 5.67 -24.99 13.41
N TYR A 531 4.42 -24.57 13.61
CA TYR A 531 4.06 -23.18 13.88
C TYR A 531 3.79 -22.97 15.37
N ASP A 532 4.54 -22.05 15.98
CA ASP A 532 4.38 -21.63 17.37
C ASP A 532 3.84 -20.18 17.43
N PRO A 533 2.59 -19.95 17.89
CA PRO A 533 2.01 -18.61 18.01
C PRO A 533 2.71 -17.67 19.01
N SER A 534 3.64 -18.17 19.83
CA SER A 534 4.49 -17.36 20.73
C SER A 534 5.82 -16.95 20.08
N ASN A 535 6.22 -17.60 18.98
CA ASN A 535 7.36 -17.26 18.13
C ASN A 535 6.90 -17.14 16.66
N PRO A 536 5.97 -16.21 16.33
CA PRO A 536 5.54 -16.00 14.96
C PRO A 536 6.71 -15.51 14.09
N ARG A 537 6.65 -15.80 12.79
CA ARG A 537 7.55 -15.22 11.79
C ARG A 537 7.43 -13.69 11.82
N PRO A 538 8.53 -12.95 12.05
CA PRO A 538 8.49 -11.49 12.04
C PRO A 538 8.43 -10.94 10.61
N VAL A 539 7.87 -9.74 10.45
CA VAL A 539 7.96 -8.89 9.25
C VAL A 539 8.12 -7.43 9.67
N THR A 540 8.78 -6.62 8.83
CA THR A 540 9.08 -5.22 9.15
C THR A 540 7.91 -4.32 8.75
N SER A 541 7.07 -3.94 9.73
CA SER A 541 5.90 -3.09 9.47
C SER A 541 6.30 -1.77 8.79
N GLY A 542 5.78 -1.53 7.59
CA GLY A 542 6.10 -0.36 6.75
C GLY A 542 7.20 -0.60 5.70
N SER A 543 7.80 -1.79 5.63
CA SER A 543 8.71 -2.18 4.56
C SER A 543 7.97 -2.84 3.39
N PHE A 544 8.44 -2.52 2.19
CA PHE A 544 7.91 -3.00 0.91
C PHE A 544 9.10 -3.27 -0.01
N ALA A 545 9.08 -4.37 -0.78
CA ALA A 545 10.17 -4.76 -1.70
C ALA A 545 11.60 -4.71 -1.08
N VAL A 546 11.74 -5.14 0.18
CA VAL A 546 13.01 -5.24 0.89
C VAL A 546 13.66 -6.61 0.76
N ASN A 547 14.99 -6.65 0.87
CA ASN A 547 15.80 -7.85 0.79
C ASN A 547 15.47 -8.82 1.94
N SER A 548 14.97 -10.00 1.59
CA SER A 548 14.14 -10.83 2.45
C SER A 548 14.87 -11.89 3.29
N ASN A 549 16.19 -12.00 3.11
CA ASN A 549 17.09 -13.03 3.66
C ASN A 549 17.09 -13.15 5.21
N SER A 550 16.49 -12.19 5.93
CA SER A 550 16.40 -12.15 7.39
C SER A 550 15.51 -13.24 7.99
N THR A 551 14.48 -13.70 7.26
CA THR A 551 13.51 -14.71 7.76
C THR A 551 13.58 -16.05 7.07
N GLU A 552 14.22 -16.13 5.89
CA GLU A 552 14.35 -17.35 5.09
C GLU A 552 15.08 -18.50 5.81
N ASN A 553 15.83 -18.23 6.88
CA ASN A 553 16.56 -19.25 7.64
C ASN A 553 15.75 -19.87 8.80
N ARG A 554 14.48 -19.51 8.99
CA ARG A 554 13.62 -20.09 10.03
C ARG A 554 13.05 -21.46 9.61
N SER A 555 12.92 -22.38 10.55
CA SER A 555 12.39 -23.73 10.30
C SER A 555 10.88 -23.78 10.00
N ASP A 556 10.14 -22.72 10.35
CA ASP A 556 8.72 -22.51 10.02
C ASP A 556 8.50 -21.70 8.74
N VAL A 557 9.54 -21.58 7.90
CA VAL A 557 9.48 -21.08 6.53
C VAL A 557 9.91 -22.20 5.58
N LEU A 558 9.02 -22.61 4.69
CA LEU A 558 9.34 -23.46 3.55
C LEU A 558 9.75 -22.56 2.37
N VAL A 559 10.82 -22.93 1.67
CA VAL A 559 11.39 -22.17 0.55
C VAL A 559 11.44 -23.06 -0.69
N TYR A 560 10.78 -22.61 -1.76
CA TYR A 560 10.80 -23.27 -3.07
C TYR A 560 11.34 -22.27 -4.10
N THR A 561 12.41 -22.61 -4.83
CA THR A 561 13.02 -21.71 -5.83
C THR A 561 13.16 -22.42 -7.18
N THR A 562 12.99 -21.72 -8.30
CA THR A 562 13.31 -22.26 -9.63
C THR A 562 14.82 -22.49 -9.78
N ALA A 563 15.24 -23.19 -10.83
CA ALA A 563 16.57 -22.95 -11.37
C ALA A 563 16.69 -21.48 -11.84
N PRO A 564 17.90 -20.91 -11.94
CA PRO A 564 18.12 -19.63 -12.62
C PRO A 564 17.53 -19.66 -14.03
N LEU A 565 16.73 -18.65 -14.35
CA LEU A 565 15.98 -18.58 -15.61
C LEU A 565 16.94 -18.40 -16.79
N GLU A 566 16.82 -19.24 -17.81
CA GLU A 566 17.56 -19.08 -19.07
C GLU A 566 16.99 -17.93 -19.93
N GLU A 567 15.69 -17.68 -19.82
CA GLU A 567 14.91 -16.71 -20.61
C GLU A 567 14.02 -15.84 -19.68
N PRO A 568 13.70 -14.58 -20.04
CA PRO A 568 12.92 -13.70 -19.17
C PRO A 568 11.46 -14.15 -19.02
N VAL A 569 10.96 -14.18 -17.78
CA VAL A 569 9.55 -14.50 -17.47
C VAL A 569 8.81 -13.21 -17.11
N MET A 570 7.87 -12.80 -17.97
CA MET A 570 7.02 -11.63 -17.77
C MET A 570 5.68 -12.04 -17.17
N ILE A 571 5.28 -11.37 -16.08
CA ILE A 571 3.95 -11.51 -15.45
C ILE A 571 3.22 -10.16 -15.41
N ILE A 572 1.94 -10.15 -15.80
CA ILE A 572 1.05 -8.98 -15.68
C ILE A 572 -0.37 -9.45 -15.35
N GLY A 573 -0.81 -9.25 -14.11
CA GLY A 573 -2.15 -9.64 -13.63
C GLY A 573 -2.11 -10.28 -12.23
N PRO A 574 -3.13 -11.05 -11.83
CA PRO A 574 -3.25 -11.62 -10.49
C PRO A 574 -2.29 -12.80 -10.30
N VAL A 575 -1.57 -12.79 -9.17
CA VAL A 575 -0.75 -13.92 -8.71
C VAL A 575 -1.46 -14.63 -7.56
N GLU A 576 -1.47 -15.95 -7.56
CA GLU A 576 -2.13 -16.76 -6.54
C GLU A 576 -1.31 -18.00 -6.16
N VAL A 577 -1.62 -18.65 -5.05
CA VAL A 577 -1.13 -19.99 -4.69
C VAL A 577 -2.31 -20.93 -4.50
N ASP A 578 -2.31 -22.03 -5.24
CA ASP A 578 -3.12 -23.22 -4.94
C ASP A 578 -2.32 -24.10 -3.99
N LEU A 579 -2.83 -24.30 -2.77
CA LEU A 579 -2.13 -24.99 -1.70
C LEU A 579 -2.98 -26.16 -1.16
N TYR A 580 -2.40 -27.35 -1.11
CA TYR A 580 -2.99 -28.52 -0.44
C TYR A 580 -2.25 -28.74 0.88
N ALA A 581 -2.97 -28.68 2.01
CA ALA A 581 -2.32 -28.74 3.32
C ALA A 581 -3.17 -29.44 4.39
N THR A 582 -2.49 -29.94 5.43
CA THR A 582 -3.09 -30.37 6.70
C THR A 582 -2.57 -29.50 7.83
N SER A 583 -3.37 -29.39 8.90
CA SER A 583 -2.92 -28.99 10.24
C SER A 583 -3.41 -30.02 11.25
N ASP A 584 -2.70 -30.23 12.36
CA ASP A 584 -3.23 -30.94 13.55
C ASP A 584 -4.13 -30.04 14.43
N ALA A 585 -4.20 -28.75 14.11
CA ALA A 585 -5.05 -27.76 14.76
C ALA A 585 -6.49 -27.71 14.19
N LYS A 586 -7.38 -27.02 14.90
CA LYS A 586 -8.78 -26.75 14.46
C LYS A 586 -8.91 -25.52 13.57
N ASP A 587 -7.93 -24.65 13.59
CA ASP A 587 -7.78 -23.49 12.73
C ASP A 587 -6.29 -23.16 12.69
N THR A 588 -5.83 -22.47 11.65
CA THR A 588 -4.47 -21.93 11.55
C THR A 588 -4.44 -20.92 10.40
N ASP A 589 -3.32 -20.24 10.20
CA ASP A 589 -3.13 -19.38 9.02
C ASP A 589 -2.11 -20.01 8.06
N PHE A 590 -2.28 -19.77 6.77
CA PHE A 590 -1.25 -19.97 5.76
C PHE A 590 -0.92 -18.62 5.13
N VAL A 591 0.37 -18.29 5.12
CA VAL A 591 0.94 -17.05 4.58
C VAL A 591 1.93 -17.45 3.50
N ALA A 592 1.84 -16.85 2.33
CA ALA A 592 2.73 -17.14 1.22
C ALA A 592 3.21 -15.85 0.54
N ARG A 593 4.42 -15.87 0.00
CA ARG A 593 4.98 -14.73 -0.75
C ARG A 593 5.86 -15.18 -1.90
N ILE A 594 5.87 -14.37 -2.97
CA ILE A 594 6.69 -14.58 -4.17
C ILE A 594 7.80 -13.53 -4.22
N LEU A 595 9.00 -13.95 -4.60
CA LEU A 595 10.19 -13.11 -4.64
C LEU A 595 10.95 -13.26 -5.96
N ASP A 596 11.54 -12.15 -6.41
CA ASP A 596 12.59 -12.14 -7.43
C ASP A 596 13.96 -12.33 -6.76
N VAL A 597 14.66 -13.41 -7.09
CA VAL A 597 15.98 -13.74 -6.53
C VAL A 597 17.05 -13.43 -7.56
N TYR A 598 17.81 -12.36 -7.30
CA TYR A 598 18.87 -11.86 -8.15
C TYR A 598 20.10 -12.80 -8.13
N PRO A 599 20.95 -12.80 -9.19
CA PRO A 599 22.16 -13.63 -9.28
C PRO A 599 23.19 -13.43 -8.15
N ASN A 600 23.09 -12.36 -7.37
CA ASN A 600 23.94 -12.05 -6.22
C ASN A 600 23.39 -12.58 -4.87
N GLY A 601 22.19 -13.16 -4.84
CA GLY A 601 21.52 -13.62 -3.62
C GLY A 601 20.69 -12.56 -2.89
N THR A 602 20.38 -11.42 -3.53
CA THR A 602 19.32 -10.50 -3.07
C THR A 602 17.95 -11.12 -3.43
N ALA A 603 17.03 -11.23 -2.47
CA ALA A 603 15.68 -11.73 -2.68
C ALA A 603 14.65 -10.63 -2.39
N ILE A 604 13.99 -10.11 -3.43
CA ILE A 604 13.04 -9.00 -3.34
C ILE A 604 11.61 -9.54 -3.32
N ASN A 605 10.88 -9.26 -2.24
CA ASN A 605 9.45 -9.59 -2.14
C ASN A 605 8.60 -8.76 -3.11
N LEU A 606 7.78 -9.42 -3.92
CA LEU A 606 6.82 -8.78 -4.84
C LEU A 606 5.41 -8.82 -4.22
N GLY A 607 4.65 -7.72 -4.37
CA GLY A 607 3.29 -7.57 -3.86
C GLY A 607 3.14 -6.58 -2.69
N PRO A 608 1.90 -6.20 -2.32
CA PRO A 608 1.59 -5.05 -1.45
C PRO A 608 1.92 -5.17 0.03
N TYR A 609 2.48 -6.29 0.48
CA TYR A 609 2.93 -6.48 1.86
C TYR A 609 4.22 -7.32 1.89
N GLU A 610 5.10 -7.10 2.88
CA GLU A 610 6.31 -7.93 3.08
C GLU A 610 5.97 -9.41 3.37
N PHE A 611 4.73 -9.66 3.81
CA PHE A 611 4.20 -11.01 4.02
C PHE A 611 3.66 -11.68 2.75
N GLY A 612 3.53 -10.96 1.64
CA GLY A 612 2.83 -11.41 0.43
C GLY A 612 1.31 -11.40 0.64
N GLY A 613 0.72 -12.58 0.72
CA GLY A 613 -0.71 -12.80 0.94
C GLY A 613 -0.98 -13.85 2.02
N SER A 614 -2.22 -13.95 2.48
CA SER A 614 -2.61 -14.90 3.53
C SER A 614 -4.03 -15.45 3.37
N ILE A 615 -4.28 -16.61 3.98
CA ILE A 615 -5.62 -17.18 4.18
C ILE A 615 -5.70 -17.75 5.60
N ARG A 616 -6.77 -17.41 6.33
CA ARG A 616 -7.11 -18.07 7.59
C ARG A 616 -7.94 -19.32 7.33
N ALA A 617 -7.55 -20.45 7.89
CA ALA A 617 -8.06 -21.76 7.48
C ALA A 617 -9.56 -21.94 7.69
N ARG A 618 -10.16 -21.31 8.71
CA ARG A 618 -11.62 -21.30 8.91
C ARG A 618 -12.42 -20.59 7.81
N PHE A 619 -11.77 -19.84 6.92
CA PHE A 619 -12.40 -19.13 5.79
C PHE A 619 -12.02 -19.68 4.41
N ARG A 620 -11.33 -20.83 4.33
CA ARG A 620 -10.96 -21.51 3.07
C ARG A 620 -12.14 -21.88 2.15
N GLN A 621 -13.38 -21.74 2.63
CA GLN A 621 -14.63 -22.02 1.90
C GLN A 621 -15.45 -20.74 1.64
N GLY A 622 -14.82 -19.57 1.70
CA GLY A 622 -15.46 -18.25 1.64
C GLY A 622 -15.75 -17.67 3.03
N PHE A 623 -16.10 -16.38 3.07
CA PHE A 623 -16.10 -15.58 4.30
C PHE A 623 -17.49 -15.35 4.95
N ASP A 624 -18.58 -15.88 4.37
CA ASP A 624 -19.94 -15.77 4.95
C ASP A 624 -20.07 -16.43 6.34
N LYS A 625 -19.17 -17.34 6.71
CA LYS A 625 -19.19 -18.12 7.95
C LYS A 625 -17.83 -18.72 8.26
N GLU A 626 -17.58 -19.01 9.53
CA GLU A 626 -16.44 -19.84 9.94
C GLU A 626 -16.73 -21.34 9.71
N VAL A 627 -15.75 -22.07 9.16
CA VAL A 627 -15.76 -23.53 9.02
C VAL A 627 -14.43 -24.09 9.52
N LEU A 628 -14.39 -24.60 10.75
CA LEU A 628 -13.16 -25.15 11.34
C LEU A 628 -12.55 -26.32 10.53
N LEU A 629 -11.29 -26.64 10.83
CA LEU A 629 -10.58 -27.81 10.31
C LEU A 629 -10.95 -29.09 11.06
N GLU A 630 -10.83 -30.20 10.34
CA GLU A 630 -10.71 -31.54 10.91
C GLU A 630 -9.20 -31.87 11.00
N PRO A 631 -8.62 -32.02 12.21
CA PRO A 631 -7.19 -32.28 12.37
C PRO A 631 -6.67 -33.45 11.53
N GLY A 632 -5.59 -33.20 10.78
CA GLY A 632 -4.94 -34.18 9.90
C GLY A 632 -5.64 -34.43 8.56
N LYS A 633 -6.78 -33.79 8.28
CA LYS A 633 -7.45 -33.89 6.96
C LYS A 633 -6.81 -32.94 5.95
N ILE A 634 -6.51 -33.44 4.74
CA ILE A 634 -6.02 -32.62 3.64
C ILE A 634 -7.18 -31.72 3.15
N GLU A 635 -6.94 -30.43 3.15
CA GLU A 635 -7.85 -29.39 2.65
C GLU A 635 -7.13 -28.57 1.57
N LYS A 636 -7.90 -27.96 0.67
CA LYS A 636 -7.36 -27.04 -0.35
C LYS A 636 -7.59 -25.60 0.09
N TYR A 637 -6.60 -24.76 -0.16
CA TYR A 637 -6.59 -23.33 0.10
C TYR A 637 -6.19 -22.58 -1.17
N ARG A 638 -6.76 -21.40 -1.33
CA ARG A 638 -6.34 -20.39 -2.32
C ARG A 638 -5.76 -19.22 -1.53
N ILE A 639 -4.53 -18.82 -1.85
CA ILE A 639 -3.89 -17.62 -1.28
C ILE A 639 -3.72 -16.62 -2.42
N GLU A 640 -4.38 -15.48 -2.32
CA GLU A 640 -4.19 -14.37 -3.25
C GLU A 640 -2.87 -13.66 -2.90
N LEU A 641 -1.95 -13.50 -3.86
CA LEU A 641 -0.73 -12.70 -3.72
C LEU A 641 -0.85 -11.31 -4.36
N TYR A 642 -2.07 -10.94 -4.77
CA TYR A 642 -2.44 -9.70 -5.46
C TYR A 642 -1.86 -9.58 -6.87
N ASP A 643 -2.20 -8.48 -7.57
CA ASP A 643 -1.77 -8.25 -8.93
C ASP A 643 -0.35 -7.65 -9.00
N MET A 644 0.40 -8.07 -10.02
CA MET A 644 1.80 -7.69 -10.22
C MET A 644 2.10 -7.42 -11.70
N GLY A 645 2.93 -6.41 -11.97
CA GLY A 645 3.56 -6.16 -13.27
C GLY A 645 5.09 -6.25 -13.15
N HIS A 646 5.66 -7.39 -13.54
CA HIS A 646 7.07 -7.72 -13.29
C HIS A 646 7.70 -8.54 -14.42
N VAL A 647 9.03 -8.47 -14.56
CA VAL A 647 9.82 -9.38 -15.39
C VAL A 647 10.99 -9.92 -14.58
N PHE A 648 10.96 -11.22 -14.31
CA PHE A 648 12.12 -11.95 -13.81
C PHE A 648 13.13 -12.09 -14.96
N LEU A 649 14.33 -11.56 -14.79
CA LEU A 649 15.34 -11.48 -15.85
C LEU A 649 16.16 -12.78 -15.98
N PRO A 650 16.85 -13.03 -17.11
CA PRO A 650 17.76 -14.16 -17.23
C PRO A 650 18.83 -14.18 -16.11
N GLY A 651 19.04 -15.34 -15.52
CA GLY A 651 19.90 -15.55 -14.35
C GLY A 651 19.24 -15.25 -12.99
N HIS A 652 18.10 -14.55 -12.95
CA HIS A 652 17.28 -14.47 -11.74
C HIS A 652 16.55 -15.80 -11.51
N SER A 653 15.98 -16.00 -10.32
CA SER A 653 15.12 -17.15 -10.01
C SER A 653 13.81 -16.71 -9.36
N ILE A 654 12.70 -17.38 -9.68
CA ILE A 654 11.43 -17.17 -8.99
C ILE A 654 11.48 -17.97 -7.69
N ARG A 655 11.17 -17.34 -6.56
CA ARG A 655 11.03 -18.00 -5.25
C ARG A 655 9.62 -17.85 -4.71
N LEU A 656 9.11 -18.93 -4.12
CA LEU A 656 7.93 -18.94 -3.27
C LEU A 656 8.36 -19.31 -1.84
N GLU A 657 7.87 -18.57 -0.86
CA GLU A 657 7.95 -18.95 0.56
C GLU A 657 6.56 -19.22 1.12
N ILE A 658 6.46 -20.17 2.06
CA ILE A 658 5.24 -20.50 2.80
C ILE A 658 5.53 -20.57 4.30
N SER A 659 4.65 -20.00 5.11
CA SER A 659 4.67 -20.04 6.58
C SER A 659 3.24 -19.93 7.13
N SER A 660 3.08 -19.79 8.45
CA SER A 660 1.78 -19.63 9.14
C SER A 660 1.64 -18.32 9.92
N SER A 661 2.52 -17.34 9.71
CA SER A 661 2.40 -16.02 10.36
C SER A 661 3.19 -14.91 9.68
N ALA A 662 2.87 -13.66 10.03
CA ALA A 662 3.61 -12.45 9.68
C ALA A 662 3.38 -11.34 10.71
N TYR A 663 4.00 -11.47 11.87
CA TYR A 663 3.85 -10.53 12.98
C TYR A 663 4.77 -9.30 12.81
N PRO A 664 4.33 -8.06 13.07
CA PRO A 664 3.08 -7.67 13.74
C PRO A 664 1.93 -7.30 12.81
N LEU A 665 2.14 -7.34 11.48
CA LEU A 665 1.11 -6.92 10.51
C LEU A 665 -0.15 -7.79 10.64
N LEU A 666 0.02 -9.11 10.61
CA LEU A 666 -1.05 -10.09 10.76
C LEU A 666 -1.12 -10.61 12.21
N GLN A 667 -2.34 -10.79 12.71
CA GLN A 667 -2.63 -11.33 14.04
C GLN A 667 -2.27 -12.83 14.12
N PRO A 668 -1.27 -13.25 14.94
CA PRO A 668 -0.87 -14.66 15.02
C PRO A 668 -2.02 -15.55 15.49
N ASN A 669 -2.44 -16.50 14.64
CA ASN A 669 -3.51 -17.44 14.97
C ASN A 669 -3.17 -18.22 16.24
N SER A 670 -4.13 -18.37 17.16
CA SER A 670 -3.94 -19.16 18.37
C SER A 670 -3.97 -20.68 18.12
N ASN A 671 -4.35 -21.09 16.91
CA ASN A 671 -4.57 -22.47 16.46
C ASN A 671 -5.70 -23.22 17.19
N THR A 672 -6.47 -22.57 18.06
CA THR A 672 -7.48 -23.20 18.93
C THR A 672 -8.82 -23.47 18.22
N GLY A 673 -9.14 -22.66 17.20
CA GLY A 673 -10.50 -22.55 16.64
C GLY A 673 -11.48 -21.72 17.49
N ASN A 674 -11.01 -21.01 18.53
CA ASN A 674 -11.85 -20.11 19.34
C ASN A 674 -12.14 -18.79 18.57
N PRO A 675 -13.13 -17.98 19.02
CA PRO A 675 -13.34 -16.63 18.49
C PRO A 675 -12.18 -15.69 18.85
N ILE A 676 -11.59 -15.04 17.85
CA ILE A 676 -10.30 -14.34 18.02
C ILE A 676 -10.34 -13.18 19.03
N ALA A 677 -11.49 -12.51 19.14
CA ALA A 677 -11.68 -11.37 20.03
C ALA A 677 -11.46 -11.75 21.50
N THR A 678 -11.91 -12.94 21.88
CA THR A 678 -11.96 -13.44 23.27
C THR A 678 -10.92 -14.48 23.61
N ASP A 679 -10.14 -14.97 22.63
CA ASP A 679 -9.20 -16.07 22.90
C ASP A 679 -8.03 -15.61 23.79
N THR A 680 -7.70 -16.49 24.73
CA THR A 680 -6.62 -16.34 25.72
C THR A 680 -5.66 -17.53 25.72
N GLN A 681 -5.98 -18.57 24.95
CA GLN A 681 -5.15 -19.74 24.79
C GLN A 681 -4.37 -19.63 23.48
N GLN A 682 -3.24 -20.32 23.40
CA GLN A 682 -2.49 -20.55 22.16
C GLN A 682 -1.97 -21.98 22.20
N GLN A 683 -1.90 -22.65 21.05
CA GLN A 683 -1.29 -23.97 20.93
C GLN A 683 -0.37 -24.03 19.71
N VAL A 684 0.71 -24.80 19.84
CA VAL A 684 1.60 -25.14 18.73
C VAL A 684 0.84 -26.03 17.74
N ALA A 685 1.04 -25.80 16.43
CA ALA A 685 0.44 -26.58 15.36
C ALA A 685 1.51 -27.18 14.44
N HIS A 686 1.23 -28.34 13.86
CA HIS A 686 2.07 -29.03 12.89
C HIS A 686 1.40 -28.99 11.52
N GLN A 687 2.01 -28.24 10.61
CA GLN A 687 1.53 -28.08 9.24
C GLN A 687 2.23 -29.08 8.33
N THR A 688 1.53 -29.58 7.32
CA THR A 688 2.14 -30.34 6.21
C THR A 688 1.56 -29.85 4.89
N ILE A 689 2.44 -29.47 3.96
CA ILE A 689 2.12 -29.01 2.62
C ILE A 689 2.34 -30.17 1.66
N TYR A 690 1.31 -30.55 0.91
CA TYR A 690 1.33 -31.65 -0.04
C TYR A 690 1.59 -31.11 -1.45
N HIS A 691 2.39 -31.82 -2.22
CA HIS A 691 2.80 -31.45 -3.57
C HIS A 691 2.98 -32.71 -4.46
N ASP A 692 2.12 -33.71 -4.23
CA ASP A 692 2.06 -34.96 -4.98
C ASP A 692 1.07 -34.90 -6.16
N THR A 693 0.90 -36.02 -6.87
CA THR A 693 0.07 -36.12 -8.09
C THR A 693 -1.44 -35.95 -7.88
N GLU A 694 -1.93 -36.16 -6.67
CA GLU A 694 -3.33 -35.93 -6.29
C GLU A 694 -3.50 -34.56 -5.62
N HIS A 695 -2.40 -34.02 -5.06
CA HIS A 695 -2.33 -32.74 -4.34
C HIS A 695 -1.31 -31.75 -4.95
N PRO A 696 -1.45 -31.35 -6.24
CA PRO A 696 -0.43 -30.57 -6.93
C PRO A 696 -0.46 -29.08 -6.51
N SER A 697 0.18 -28.74 -5.39
CA SER A 697 0.36 -27.35 -4.97
C SER A 697 1.22 -26.57 -5.97
N SER A 698 0.83 -25.34 -6.27
CA SER A 698 1.49 -24.50 -7.28
C SER A 698 1.26 -23.01 -7.03
N VAL A 699 2.25 -22.17 -7.36
CA VAL A 699 2.00 -20.75 -7.60
C VAL A 699 1.46 -20.57 -9.02
N LEU A 700 0.39 -19.79 -9.17
CA LEU A 700 -0.30 -19.52 -10.42
C LEU A 700 0.18 -18.16 -10.93
N LEU A 701 0.87 -18.16 -12.07
CA LEU A 701 1.55 -16.98 -12.59
C LEU A 701 0.83 -16.42 -13.83
N PRO A 702 0.51 -15.11 -13.89
CA PRO A 702 -0.17 -14.47 -15.01
C PRO A 702 0.82 -14.15 -16.14
N ILE A 703 1.33 -15.20 -16.79
CA ILE A 703 2.43 -15.10 -17.76
C ILE A 703 1.97 -14.44 -19.05
N ILE A 704 2.74 -13.45 -19.51
CA ILE A 704 2.65 -12.90 -20.86
C ILE A 704 3.53 -13.76 -21.79
N PRO A 705 2.97 -14.53 -22.74
CA PRO A 705 3.72 -15.46 -23.57
C PRO A 705 4.74 -14.79 -24.50
N SER A 706 5.86 -15.45 -24.79
CA SER A 706 6.91 -14.90 -25.67
C SER A 706 6.47 -14.65 -27.12
N ASN A 707 5.36 -15.26 -27.56
CA ASN A 707 4.76 -15.01 -28.87
C ASN A 707 3.74 -13.85 -28.89
N SER A 708 3.39 -13.26 -27.74
CA SER A 708 2.45 -12.14 -27.62
C SER A 708 2.97 -10.82 -28.22
N SER A 709 2.07 -9.86 -28.44
CA SER A 709 2.42 -8.51 -28.87
C SER A 709 3.13 -7.72 -27.76
N ILE A 710 2.65 -7.84 -26.51
CA ILE A 710 3.23 -7.18 -25.33
C ILE A 710 4.67 -7.64 -25.11
N TYR A 711 4.94 -8.96 -25.07
CA TYR A 711 6.28 -9.47 -24.87
C TYR A 711 7.23 -9.02 -26.00
N LYS A 712 6.80 -9.09 -27.26
CA LYS A 712 7.64 -8.65 -28.39
C LYS A 712 7.92 -7.14 -28.38
N GLY A 713 6.98 -6.31 -27.97
CA GLY A 713 7.16 -4.86 -27.85
C GLY A 713 8.10 -4.41 -26.71
N LEU A 714 8.44 -5.32 -25.78
CA LEU A 714 9.22 -5.02 -24.58
C LEU A 714 10.54 -5.80 -24.51
N LEU A 715 10.49 -7.10 -24.79
CA LEU A 715 11.58 -8.07 -24.71
C LEU A 715 12.03 -8.61 -26.07
N GLY A 716 11.36 -8.28 -27.18
CA GLY A 716 11.73 -8.70 -28.54
C GLY A 716 13.05 -8.13 -29.10
N TYR A 717 13.86 -7.48 -28.25
CA TYR A 717 15.24 -7.05 -28.51
C TYR A 717 16.28 -7.80 -27.63
N TYR A 718 15.83 -8.66 -26.71
CA TYR A 718 16.69 -9.56 -25.93
C TYR A 718 16.85 -10.94 -26.59
N LEU A 719 15.95 -11.26 -27.55
CA LEU A 719 15.97 -12.42 -28.45
C LEU A 719 16.57 -12.05 -29.83
#